data_AF-A0A925C078-F1
#
_entry.id   AF-A0A925C078-F1
#
_cell.length_a   1.000
_cell.length_b   1.000
_cell.length_c   1.000
_cell.angle_alpha   90.00
_cell.angle_beta   90.00
_cell.angle_gamma   90.00
#
_symmetry.space_group_name_H-M   'P 1'
#
loop_
_entity.id
_entity.type
_entity.pdbx_description
1 polymer ?
#
loop_
_entity_poly.entity_id
_entity_poly.type
_entity_poly.pdbx_seq_one_letter_code
_entity_poly.pdbx_strand_id
1 'polypeptide(L)'
;MNGYQQAYLKKYTHYSLCLFFFCILFVRPYAQDSVKPSSSSDSRTVVAGEQYGTSGFHQWLWGKHYRKEWTVPVNVATVSLDTVDGGLMAYESGGGRQSKSLKLKNPNGKEYVLRSIDKSFGKALPEIYQNTFIETIINDQVSIALPYAAITIPGMAGAARIYHTVPKIVFVPEQKSLGEFNKEFGNQLYILEQRPGGNWIEAANFGNSPEIVSTDKMLEKTFEESDHRVDQLAFIRARLFDIFVGDWGRHEDQWRWATFEQEGKKIYRPVPRDRDQAYTKFDGVLLSMLKGAAGAGHLQTFNYTIKDIGLYNFSARHLDRQAANETTREQWVSTAKELQQLLTNEIIESSVKQLPPEVFPVSGDEIISKLRSRRDLLVDYANEYYLLLAKEVEVVGTKKKELFEVSRIDEERVSITIYDINKEGAARATPFYSRTFLTSETKEIRLYGLGENDQYVMRASTNKGIRVRIIGGNAKDSYYDSSLSMTGKKNIEIYDDQDNDFRTSAAKLKLSESDSVHVYNYDAFEYNSKGVKKILFYNNEDRVHIGIGYQAEKQKWRKYPFASKQEVNVKYSLMEAAFSTEYKGVFTEVIGKWNLALDANYDWIRWINYFGIGNSTERVKTGSENLNYYRMRTRQLLTSIGINRTFGPYSHVGISTFYQTYDIVKDNDRFVAEHPTNMNGGDYAKKDFGGARIDYLFQKVNDKVLPTKGIKFVSSVSYTRDLKESEKSFGRFSSAVTFYVPLFGSFVYYLKAGGATLTGTPEFYQLNVIGGGQTLRGYRRLRFYGKSSVYGQNELQWIRNVRGRLFNGKAGLLGLVDLGRVWYPGEHSNKLHISAGGGFMLAPFKKVSVVATYAVSREDATVNFRFSRNL
;
A
#
# COMPACT_ATOMS: atom_id res chain seq x y z
N MET A 1 17.71 4.60 10.64
CA MET A 1 17.50 4.32 9.20
C MET A 1 17.31 2.81 8.97
N ASN A 2 16.07 2.33 8.80
CA ASN A 2 15.73 1.02 8.16
C ASN A 2 14.21 0.80 7.98
N GLY A 3 13.40 1.87 8.00
CA GLY A 3 11.93 1.80 7.82
C GLY A 3 11.46 2.01 6.37
N TYR A 4 12.24 2.73 5.55
CA TYR A 4 11.81 3.21 4.24
C TYR A 4 11.67 2.10 3.18
N GLN A 5 12.56 1.10 3.20
CA GLN A 5 12.50 -0.03 2.25
C GLN A 5 11.43 -1.08 2.61
N GLN A 6 11.02 -1.20 3.89
CA GLN A 6 9.97 -2.15 4.27
C GLN A 6 8.55 -1.64 3.98
N ALA A 7 8.34 -0.32 3.98
CA ALA A 7 7.05 0.29 3.62
C ALA A 7 6.77 0.19 2.11
N TYR A 8 7.80 0.38 1.27
CA TYR A 8 7.67 0.29 -0.19
C TYR A 8 7.38 -1.14 -0.70
N LEU A 9 7.87 -2.18 -0.01
CA LEU A 9 7.63 -3.58 -0.40
C LEU A 9 6.33 -4.19 0.17
N LYS A 10 5.72 -3.57 1.19
CA LYS A 10 4.48 -4.10 1.83
C LYS A 10 3.17 -3.72 1.12
N LYS A 11 3.14 -2.71 0.25
CA LYS A 11 1.92 -2.27 -0.47
C LYS A 11 1.58 -3.09 -1.74
N TYR A 12 2.47 -3.98 -2.22
CA TYR A 12 2.28 -4.75 -3.46
C TYR A 12 2.12 -6.28 -3.26
N THR A 13 1.40 -6.71 -2.21
CA THR A 13 1.24 -8.14 -1.86
C THR A 13 -0.07 -8.80 -2.27
N HIS A 14 -1.00 -8.08 -2.87
CA HIS A 14 -2.27 -8.68 -3.26
C HIS A 14 -2.34 -8.86 -4.78
N TYR A 15 -3.02 -9.92 -5.23
CA TYR A 15 -3.48 -10.13 -6.62
C TYR A 15 -2.51 -10.84 -7.59
N SER A 16 -2.44 -12.17 -7.46
CA SER A 16 -1.78 -13.07 -8.44
C SER A 16 -2.74 -14.08 -9.10
N LEU A 17 -4.03 -14.11 -8.73
CA LEU A 17 -4.95 -15.14 -9.25
C LEU A 17 -5.55 -14.81 -10.63
N CYS A 18 -5.77 -13.52 -10.96
CA CYS A 18 -6.36 -13.11 -12.25
C CYS A 18 -5.39 -13.23 -13.44
N LEU A 19 -4.08 -13.15 -13.19
CA LEU A 19 -3.05 -13.23 -14.24
C LEU A 19 -2.81 -14.66 -14.76
N PHE A 20 -3.26 -15.69 -14.04
CA PHE A 20 -2.97 -17.09 -14.37
C PHE A 20 -3.94 -17.71 -15.40
N PHE A 21 -5.18 -17.23 -15.51
CA PHE A 21 -6.24 -17.90 -16.30
C PHE A 21 -6.40 -17.44 -17.76
N PHE A 22 -5.69 -16.40 -18.23
CA PHE A 22 -5.98 -15.77 -19.53
C PHE A 22 -4.86 -15.86 -20.60
N CYS A 23 -3.78 -16.63 -20.38
CA CYS A 23 -2.55 -16.52 -21.18
C CYS A 23 -2.20 -17.73 -22.06
N ILE A 24 -3.17 -18.56 -22.46
CA ILE A 24 -2.96 -19.48 -23.59
C ILE A 24 -3.52 -18.80 -24.83
N LEU A 25 -2.68 -17.99 -25.48
CA LEU A 25 -2.71 -17.54 -26.89
C LEU A 25 -1.66 -16.42 -26.97
N PHE A 26 -0.99 -16.26 -28.12
CA PHE A 26 0.07 -15.28 -28.40
C PHE A 26 1.50 -15.72 -28.05
N VAL A 27 2.01 -16.64 -28.88
CA VAL A 27 3.44 -16.65 -29.26
C VAL A 27 3.52 -16.03 -30.65
N ARG A 28 4.32 -14.97 -30.81
CA ARG A 28 4.84 -14.57 -32.12
C ARG A 28 6.37 -14.52 -32.07
N PRO A 29 7.06 -14.98 -33.12
CA PRO A 29 8.50 -14.79 -33.26
C PRO A 29 8.80 -13.32 -33.57
N TYR A 30 9.80 -12.76 -32.89
CA TYR A 30 10.42 -11.48 -33.24
C TYR A 30 11.43 -11.76 -34.36
N ALA A 31 11.23 -11.13 -35.53
CA ALA A 31 12.29 -10.92 -36.49
C ALA A 31 12.75 -9.47 -36.31
N GLN A 32 14.03 -9.28 -36.06
CA GLN A 32 14.65 -7.98 -35.84
C GLN A 32 15.55 -7.72 -37.05
N ASP A 33 15.05 -6.95 -38.02
CA ASP A 33 15.90 -6.45 -39.10
C ASP A 33 16.67 -5.24 -38.60
N SER A 34 17.99 -5.39 -38.55
CA SER A 34 18.91 -4.34 -38.15
C SER A 34 19.21 -3.42 -39.34
N VAL A 35 18.58 -2.25 -39.36
CA VAL A 35 18.96 -1.19 -40.29
C VAL A 35 20.22 -0.49 -39.76
N LYS A 36 21.33 -0.66 -40.48
CA LYS A 36 22.57 0.10 -40.26
C LYS A 36 22.35 1.59 -40.55
N PRO A 37 22.79 2.52 -39.69
CA PRO A 37 22.85 3.93 -40.06
C PRO A 37 24.14 4.30 -40.79
N SER A 38 23.98 5.01 -41.91
CA SER A 38 25.04 5.83 -42.50
C SER A 38 25.20 7.14 -41.71
N SER A 39 26.44 7.63 -41.63
CA SER A 39 26.82 8.86 -40.94
C SER A 39 26.55 10.14 -41.75
N SER A 40 26.48 11.26 -41.03
CA SER A 40 26.51 12.67 -41.47
C SER A 40 25.19 13.32 -41.94
N SER A 41 24.15 13.27 -41.10
CA SER A 41 23.06 14.24 -41.18
C SER A 41 22.86 14.93 -39.82
N ASP A 42 22.64 16.25 -39.85
CA ASP A 42 22.38 17.09 -38.66
C ASP A 42 21.12 16.65 -37.88
N SER A 43 20.28 15.82 -38.50
CA SER A 43 19.09 15.21 -37.92
C SER A 43 18.91 13.76 -38.35
N ARG A 44 18.17 12.95 -37.59
CA ARG A 44 17.87 11.55 -37.87
C ARG A 44 16.40 11.25 -37.58
N THR A 45 15.74 10.53 -38.49
CA THR A 45 14.40 9.99 -38.23
C THR A 45 14.50 8.73 -37.37
N VAL A 46 13.76 8.72 -36.25
CA VAL A 46 13.72 7.60 -35.31
C VAL A 46 12.29 7.39 -34.79
N VAL A 47 11.99 6.18 -34.33
CA VAL A 47 10.74 5.87 -33.63
C VAL A 47 11.07 5.65 -32.14
N ALA A 48 10.37 6.33 -31.23
CA ALA A 48 10.70 6.28 -29.80
C ALA A 48 10.46 4.90 -29.17
N GLY A 49 9.47 4.14 -29.63
CA GLY A 49 9.18 2.80 -29.12
C GLY A 49 8.26 2.00 -30.02
N GLU A 50 8.83 1.42 -31.09
CA GLU A 50 8.11 0.57 -32.05
C GLU A 50 7.36 -0.58 -31.37
N GLN A 51 7.92 -1.13 -30.28
CA GLN A 51 7.32 -2.22 -29.51
C GLN A 51 5.95 -1.90 -28.90
N TYR A 52 5.59 -0.61 -28.78
CA TYR A 52 4.30 -0.20 -28.23
C TYR A 52 3.16 -0.32 -29.27
N GLY A 53 3.49 -0.54 -30.54
CA GLY A 53 2.56 -0.83 -31.65
C GLY A 53 1.86 -2.18 -31.47
N THR A 54 0.71 -2.16 -30.79
CA THR A 54 -0.01 -3.38 -30.40
C THR A 54 -1.44 -3.41 -30.98
N SER A 55 -2.05 -4.61 -31.01
CA SER A 55 -3.38 -4.82 -31.56
C SER A 55 -4.48 -4.11 -30.75
N GLY A 56 -5.63 -3.85 -31.38
CA GLY A 56 -6.77 -3.19 -30.71
C GLY A 56 -7.28 -3.95 -29.48
N PHE A 57 -7.21 -5.29 -29.47
CA PHE A 57 -7.57 -6.09 -28.30
C PHE A 57 -6.59 -5.90 -27.14
N HIS A 58 -5.27 -5.86 -27.42
CA HIS A 58 -4.26 -5.56 -26.39
C HIS A 58 -4.48 -4.19 -25.78
N GLN A 59 -4.77 -3.18 -26.61
CA GLN A 59 -5.08 -1.83 -26.16
C GLN A 59 -6.39 -1.75 -25.36
N TRP A 60 -7.41 -2.53 -25.70
CA TRP A 60 -8.63 -2.60 -24.89
C TRP A 60 -8.36 -3.18 -23.49
N LEU A 61 -7.51 -4.21 -23.41
CA LEU A 61 -7.20 -4.89 -22.14
C LEU A 61 -6.24 -4.08 -21.26
N TRP A 62 -5.12 -3.63 -21.82
CA TRP A 62 -4.00 -3.00 -21.10
C TRP A 62 -3.94 -1.48 -21.25
N GLY A 63 -4.64 -0.94 -22.23
CA GLY A 63 -4.77 0.50 -22.47
C GLY A 63 -4.22 0.96 -23.82
N LYS A 64 -4.91 1.96 -24.39
CA LYS A 64 -4.51 2.71 -25.58
C LYS A 64 -3.34 3.65 -25.26
N HIS A 65 -3.39 4.29 -24.09
CA HIS A 65 -2.36 5.20 -23.57
C HIS A 65 -1.87 6.22 -24.62
N TYR A 66 -0.56 6.43 -24.74
CA TYR A 66 0.10 7.22 -25.79
C TYR A 66 0.78 6.37 -26.87
N ARG A 67 0.33 5.12 -27.10
CA ARG A 67 1.02 4.18 -28.01
C ARG A 67 1.16 4.68 -29.45
N LYS A 68 0.24 5.55 -29.89
CA LYS A 68 0.33 6.18 -31.21
C LYS A 68 1.51 7.13 -31.26
N GLU A 69 1.64 7.99 -30.26
CA GLU A 69 2.74 8.97 -30.13
C GLU A 69 4.10 8.29 -30.00
N TRP A 70 4.16 7.12 -29.35
CA TRP A 70 5.37 6.30 -29.26
C TRP A 70 5.80 5.66 -30.60
N THR A 71 4.88 5.50 -31.55
CA THR A 71 5.11 4.79 -32.82
C THR A 71 5.22 5.71 -34.03
N VAL A 72 5.00 7.02 -33.85
CA VAL A 72 5.24 8.03 -34.89
C VAL A 72 6.75 8.18 -35.12
N PRO A 73 7.25 8.04 -36.36
CA PRO A 73 8.61 8.43 -36.71
C PRO A 73 8.79 9.93 -36.55
N VAL A 74 9.81 10.36 -35.82
CA VAL A 74 10.13 11.76 -35.57
C VAL A 74 11.52 12.10 -36.10
N ASN A 75 11.67 13.27 -36.72
CA ASN A 75 13.00 13.78 -37.06
C ASN A 75 13.61 14.52 -35.85
N VAL A 76 14.75 14.05 -35.36
CA VAL A 76 15.42 14.61 -34.17
C VAL A 76 16.86 14.99 -34.47
N ALA A 77 17.37 16.01 -33.79
CA ALA A 77 18.75 16.45 -33.97
C ALA A 77 19.74 15.36 -33.51
N THR A 78 20.76 15.11 -34.31
CA THR A 78 21.89 14.25 -33.94
C THR A 78 22.89 15.08 -33.14
N VAL A 79 23.32 14.61 -31.97
CA VAL A 79 24.21 15.38 -31.09
C VAL A 79 25.57 14.72 -30.91
N SER A 80 26.62 15.51 -31.15
CA SER A 80 27.99 15.18 -30.78
C SER A 80 28.32 15.80 -29.42
N LEU A 81 28.67 14.95 -28.45
CA LEU A 81 28.91 15.34 -27.07
C LEU A 81 30.15 16.23 -26.95
N ASP A 82 31.16 16.08 -27.81
CA ASP A 82 32.36 16.93 -27.82
C ASP A 82 32.10 18.41 -28.15
N THR A 83 30.97 18.74 -28.78
CA THR A 83 30.65 20.10 -29.23
C THR A 83 29.44 20.69 -28.52
N VAL A 84 28.45 19.87 -28.16
CA VAL A 84 27.23 20.35 -27.48
C VAL A 84 27.55 20.95 -26.11
N ASP A 85 26.91 22.08 -25.79
CA ASP A 85 27.00 22.76 -24.49
C ASP A 85 28.45 22.99 -23.98
N GLY A 86 29.38 23.23 -24.92
CA GLY A 86 30.80 23.50 -24.64
C GLY A 86 31.68 22.26 -24.50
N GLY A 87 31.18 21.10 -24.91
CA GLY A 87 31.85 19.81 -24.81
C GLY A 87 31.47 19.07 -23.52
N LEU A 88 30.66 18.04 -23.63
CA LEU A 88 30.20 17.16 -22.57
C LEU A 88 31.03 15.88 -22.53
N MET A 89 31.54 15.55 -21.34
CA MET A 89 32.21 14.29 -21.06
C MET A 89 31.32 13.41 -20.18
N ALA A 90 31.12 12.16 -20.62
CA ALA A 90 30.45 11.15 -19.81
C ALA A 90 31.37 10.67 -18.68
N TYR A 91 30.85 10.65 -17.45
CA TYR A 91 31.66 10.27 -16.29
C TYR A 91 31.00 9.23 -15.38
N GLU A 92 29.68 9.07 -15.42
CA GLU A 92 28.98 8.09 -14.58
C GLU A 92 27.66 7.68 -15.20
N SER A 93 27.45 6.37 -15.40
CA SER A 93 26.12 5.84 -15.66
C SER A 93 25.29 5.92 -14.38
N GLY A 94 24.21 6.70 -14.42
CA GLY A 94 23.24 6.83 -13.37
C GLY A 94 21.88 6.22 -13.74
N GLY A 95 20.87 6.64 -12.98
CA GLY A 95 19.51 6.19 -13.16
C GLY A 95 19.25 5.05 -12.21
N GLY A 96 18.43 5.30 -11.18
CA GLY A 96 17.90 4.19 -10.43
C GLY A 96 17.15 3.29 -11.40
N ARG A 97 17.39 1.97 -11.34
CA ARG A 97 16.47 0.85 -11.58
C ARG A 97 15.49 0.86 -12.81
N GLN A 98 14.88 1.97 -13.23
CA GLN A 98 13.80 2.15 -14.24
C GLN A 98 14.19 2.88 -15.54
N SER A 99 15.19 3.77 -15.53
CA SER A 99 15.65 4.51 -16.73
C SER A 99 17.17 4.48 -16.80
N LYS A 100 17.74 4.21 -17.98
CA LYS A 100 19.19 4.37 -18.17
C LYS A 100 19.48 5.86 -18.23
N SER A 101 20.30 6.36 -17.32
CA SER A 101 20.79 7.74 -17.41
C SER A 101 22.30 7.81 -17.41
N LEU A 102 22.83 8.80 -18.10
CA LEU A 102 24.27 9.04 -18.18
C LEU A 102 24.53 10.46 -17.68
N LYS A 103 25.31 10.58 -16.61
CA LYS A 103 25.74 11.89 -16.11
C LYS A 103 26.89 12.37 -16.97
N LEU A 104 26.75 13.61 -17.40
CA LEU A 104 27.70 14.31 -18.24
C LEU A 104 28.19 15.56 -17.51
N LYS A 105 29.41 16.00 -17.82
CA LYS A 105 29.98 17.22 -17.26
C LYS A 105 30.76 17.96 -18.32
N ASN A 106 30.64 19.29 -18.36
CA ASN A 106 31.46 20.12 -19.25
C ASN A 106 32.77 20.57 -18.55
N PRO A 107 33.75 21.14 -19.29
CA PRO A 107 35.00 21.64 -18.71
C PRO A 107 34.82 22.67 -17.58
N ASN A 108 33.75 23.46 -17.63
CA ASN A 108 33.40 24.45 -16.60
C ASN A 108 32.73 23.82 -15.37
N GLY A 109 32.61 22.49 -15.36
CA GLY A 109 32.08 21.71 -14.25
C GLY A 109 30.56 21.67 -14.12
N LYS A 110 29.81 22.20 -15.09
CA LYS A 110 28.35 22.10 -15.14
C LYS A 110 27.92 20.69 -15.50
N GLU A 111 26.92 20.19 -14.80
CA GLU A 111 26.43 18.83 -14.98
C GLU A 111 25.17 18.77 -15.85
N TYR A 112 25.11 17.73 -16.67
CA TYR A 112 23.98 17.39 -17.52
C TYR A 112 23.65 15.91 -17.34
N VAL A 113 22.49 15.52 -17.83
CA VAL A 113 22.07 14.13 -17.84
C VAL A 113 21.41 13.78 -19.17
N LEU A 114 21.82 12.65 -19.75
CA LEU A 114 21.04 11.95 -20.78
C LEU A 114 20.11 10.97 -20.08
N ARG A 115 18.81 11.02 -20.36
CA ARG A 115 17.82 10.03 -19.90
C ARG A 115 17.17 9.38 -21.09
N SER A 116 17.16 8.04 -21.12
CA SER A 116 16.49 7.32 -22.21
C SER A 116 15.01 7.69 -22.21
N ILE A 117 14.46 8.02 -23.40
CA ILE A 117 13.03 8.27 -23.53
C ILE A 117 12.28 6.98 -23.24
N ASP A 118 12.66 5.91 -23.94
CA ASP A 118 12.16 4.57 -23.66
C ASP A 118 12.79 4.03 -22.37
N LYS A 119 11.93 3.59 -21.46
CA LYS A 119 12.30 3.16 -20.11
C LYS A 119 12.15 1.65 -19.98
N SER A 120 12.91 1.06 -19.07
CA SER A 120 12.77 -0.36 -18.75
C SER A 120 12.95 -0.57 -17.26
N PHE A 121 11.97 -1.21 -16.63
CA PHE A 121 11.99 -1.47 -15.20
C PHE A 121 12.93 -2.61 -14.81
N GLY A 122 13.45 -3.41 -15.74
CA GLY A 122 14.42 -4.50 -15.54
C GLY A 122 14.87 -4.78 -14.10
N LYS A 123 16.04 -4.23 -13.71
CA LYS A 123 16.60 -4.40 -12.35
C LYS A 123 15.81 -3.66 -11.24
N ALA A 124 14.89 -2.75 -11.56
CA ALA A 124 13.94 -2.17 -10.60
C ALA A 124 13.03 -3.19 -9.98
N LEU A 125 12.60 -4.14 -10.81
CA LEU A 125 11.64 -5.13 -10.38
C LEU A 125 12.30 -6.06 -9.36
N PRO A 126 11.58 -6.48 -8.32
CA PRO A 126 11.99 -7.61 -7.51
C PRO A 126 12.49 -8.76 -8.39
N GLU A 127 13.58 -9.41 -8.01
CA GLU A 127 14.22 -10.49 -8.79
C GLU A 127 13.23 -11.56 -9.26
N ILE A 128 12.16 -11.77 -8.49
CA ILE A 128 11.10 -12.74 -8.82
C ILE A 128 10.25 -12.38 -10.05
N TYR A 129 10.25 -11.11 -10.48
CA TYR A 129 9.53 -10.67 -11.68
C TYR A 129 10.45 -10.46 -12.88
N GLN A 130 11.76 -10.41 -12.68
CA GLN A 130 12.73 -10.20 -13.75
C GLN A 130 12.76 -11.38 -14.73
N ASN A 131 12.89 -11.09 -16.01
CA ASN A 131 12.83 -12.01 -17.14
C ASN A 131 11.51 -12.79 -17.24
N THR A 132 10.41 -12.26 -16.68
CA THR A 132 9.08 -12.89 -16.73
C THR A 132 8.09 -12.05 -17.52
N PHE A 133 6.93 -12.63 -17.85
CA PHE A 133 5.84 -11.91 -18.50
C PHE A 133 5.34 -10.70 -17.67
N ILE A 134 5.53 -10.71 -16.34
CA ILE A 134 5.19 -9.56 -15.48
C ILE A 134 6.09 -8.38 -15.83
N GLU A 135 7.39 -8.61 -16.03
CA GLU A 135 8.29 -7.55 -16.51
C GLU A 135 7.86 -7.04 -17.89
N THR A 136 7.50 -7.95 -18.81
CA THR A 136 6.99 -7.53 -20.13
C THR A 136 5.76 -6.63 -20.01
N ILE A 137 4.78 -6.99 -19.17
CA ILE A 137 3.58 -6.19 -18.95
C ILE A 137 3.93 -4.84 -18.32
N ILE A 138 4.83 -4.81 -17.33
CA ILE A 138 5.22 -3.56 -16.66
C ILE A 138 5.96 -2.63 -17.61
N ASN A 139 6.90 -3.15 -18.42
CA ASN A 139 7.60 -2.36 -19.44
C ASN A 139 6.63 -1.88 -20.53
N ASP A 140 5.64 -2.69 -20.92
CA ASP A 140 4.57 -2.28 -21.84
C ASP A 140 3.76 -1.07 -21.31
N GLN A 141 3.67 -0.91 -19.98
CA GLN A 141 3.02 0.25 -19.37
C GLN A 141 3.87 1.54 -19.39
N VAL A 142 5.10 1.54 -19.90
CA VAL A 142 5.84 2.81 -20.13
C VAL A 142 5.07 3.72 -21.09
N SER A 143 4.27 3.13 -21.98
CA SER A 143 3.40 3.85 -22.91
C SER A 143 2.32 4.73 -22.27
N ILE A 144 2.11 4.65 -20.93
CA ILE A 144 1.24 5.56 -20.17
C ILE A 144 1.73 7.02 -20.19
N ALA A 145 3.04 7.22 -20.28
CA ALA A 145 3.66 8.54 -20.34
C ALA A 145 3.77 9.01 -21.79
N LEU A 146 3.59 10.30 -22.02
CA LEU A 146 3.83 10.91 -23.33
C LEU A 146 5.35 11.02 -23.53
N PRO A 147 5.95 10.43 -24.59
CA PRO A 147 7.41 10.28 -24.70
C PRO A 147 8.16 11.61 -24.73
N TYR A 148 7.51 12.68 -25.19
CA TYR A 148 8.10 14.01 -25.35
C TYR A 148 7.48 15.06 -24.41
N ALA A 149 6.85 14.65 -23.30
CA ALA A 149 6.16 15.59 -22.42
C ALA A 149 7.09 16.69 -21.86
N ALA A 150 8.32 16.33 -21.48
CA ALA A 150 9.23 17.22 -20.76
C ALA A 150 9.56 18.51 -21.51
N ILE A 151 9.64 18.49 -22.85
CA ILE A 151 9.98 19.68 -23.66
C ILE A 151 8.84 20.69 -23.79
N THR A 152 7.61 20.30 -23.41
CA THR A 152 6.46 21.21 -23.40
C THR A 152 6.39 22.07 -22.13
N ILE A 153 7.23 21.79 -21.13
CA ILE A 153 7.16 22.41 -19.81
C ILE A 153 7.90 23.74 -19.69
N PRO A 154 9.11 23.95 -20.25
CA PRO A 154 9.92 25.14 -20.00
C PRO A 154 9.22 26.46 -20.32
N GLY A 155 8.52 26.55 -21.46
CA GLY A 155 7.80 27.77 -21.85
C GLY A 155 6.74 28.18 -20.82
N MET A 156 5.93 27.22 -20.38
CA MET A 156 4.91 27.47 -19.35
C MET A 156 5.52 27.74 -17.97
N ALA A 157 6.59 27.02 -17.59
CA ALA A 157 7.26 27.21 -16.31
C ALA A 157 7.95 28.58 -16.21
N GLY A 158 8.60 29.02 -17.30
CA GLY A 158 9.18 30.35 -17.41
C GLY A 158 8.14 31.46 -17.30
N ALA A 159 7.02 31.35 -18.04
CA ALA A 159 5.90 32.28 -17.93
C ALA A 159 5.31 32.31 -16.50
N ALA A 160 5.22 31.14 -15.86
CA ALA A 160 4.78 30.98 -14.48
C ALA A 160 5.85 31.39 -13.44
N ARG A 161 7.02 31.93 -13.84
CA ARG A 161 8.10 32.35 -12.92
C ARG A 161 8.60 31.22 -12.02
N ILE A 162 8.62 30.01 -12.55
CA ILE A 162 9.12 28.81 -11.86
C ILE A 162 10.50 28.49 -12.43
N TYR A 163 11.49 28.29 -11.56
CA TYR A 163 12.79 27.77 -11.99
C TYR A 163 12.63 26.41 -12.63
N HIS A 164 13.35 26.16 -13.72
CA HIS A 164 13.12 24.97 -14.53
C HIS A 164 14.38 24.60 -15.29
N THR A 165 14.47 23.34 -15.64
CA THR A 165 15.46 22.84 -16.58
C THR A 165 14.98 23.04 -18.02
N VAL A 166 15.91 23.00 -18.97
CA VAL A 166 15.60 23.12 -20.41
C VAL A 166 15.94 21.80 -21.11
N PRO A 167 15.05 20.79 -21.06
CA PRO A 167 15.27 19.51 -21.73
C PRO A 167 15.25 19.65 -23.26
N LYS A 168 16.08 18.85 -23.94
CA LYS A 168 16.13 18.72 -25.40
C LYS A 168 15.99 17.25 -25.79
N ILE A 169 15.25 16.97 -26.85
CA ILE A 169 15.19 15.62 -27.43
C ILE A 169 16.31 15.48 -28.44
N VAL A 170 17.17 14.49 -28.24
CA VAL A 170 18.40 14.32 -29.03
C VAL A 170 18.64 12.86 -29.36
N PHE A 171 19.14 12.60 -30.58
CA PHE A 171 19.69 11.32 -30.94
C PHE A 171 21.20 11.33 -30.68
N VAL A 172 21.69 10.37 -29.90
CA VAL A 172 23.11 10.24 -29.58
C VAL A 172 23.67 9.06 -30.37
N PRO A 173 24.45 9.28 -31.45
CA PRO A 173 25.12 8.19 -32.15
C PRO A 173 26.26 7.64 -31.29
N GLU A 174 26.74 6.45 -31.64
CA GLU A 174 28.04 5.99 -31.15
C GLU A 174 29.13 7.00 -31.53
N GLN A 175 29.96 7.38 -30.55
CA GLN A 175 30.95 8.45 -30.67
C GLN A 175 32.06 8.32 -29.63
N LYS A 176 33.25 8.84 -29.92
CA LYS A 176 34.41 8.71 -29.03
C LYS A 176 34.16 9.27 -27.62
N SER A 177 33.44 10.38 -27.51
CA SER A 177 33.15 11.06 -26.24
C SER A 177 32.28 10.25 -25.26
N LEU A 178 31.61 9.19 -25.73
CA LEU A 178 30.91 8.25 -24.85
C LEU A 178 31.87 7.24 -24.19
N GLY A 179 33.11 7.08 -24.67
CA GLY A 179 34.10 6.17 -24.09
C GLY A 179 33.56 4.75 -23.90
N GLU A 180 33.69 4.23 -22.67
CA GLU A 180 33.18 2.91 -22.27
C GLU A 180 31.65 2.79 -22.32
N PHE A 181 30.92 3.91 -22.28
CA PHE A 181 29.47 3.96 -22.28
C PHE A 181 28.86 3.76 -23.68
N ASN A 182 29.66 3.76 -24.76
CA ASN A 182 29.17 3.62 -26.15
C ASN A 182 28.24 2.42 -26.34
N LYS A 183 28.63 1.25 -25.81
CA LYS A 183 27.86 0.01 -26.00
C LYS A 183 26.45 0.09 -25.40
N GLU A 184 26.29 0.85 -24.32
CA GLU A 184 25.01 0.95 -23.62
C GLU A 184 24.20 2.20 -24.03
N PHE A 185 24.88 3.31 -24.34
CA PHE A 185 24.28 4.63 -24.54
C PHE A 185 24.38 5.16 -25.99
N GLY A 186 25.06 4.47 -26.88
CA GLY A 186 25.15 4.83 -28.29
C GLY A 186 23.89 4.44 -29.08
N ASN A 187 23.66 5.15 -30.17
CA ASN A 187 22.62 4.92 -31.17
C ASN A 187 21.18 4.91 -30.61
N GLN A 188 20.88 5.81 -29.67
CA GLN A 188 19.58 5.85 -28.97
C GLN A 188 19.05 7.28 -28.81
N LEU A 189 17.75 7.37 -28.50
CA LEU A 189 17.01 8.60 -28.28
C LEU A 189 17.00 8.97 -26.79
N TYR A 190 17.36 10.22 -26.50
CA TYR A 190 17.49 10.72 -25.13
C TYR A 190 16.79 12.07 -24.93
N ILE A 191 16.44 12.31 -23.67
CA ILE A 191 16.28 13.66 -23.13
C ILE A 191 17.66 14.09 -22.61
N LEU A 192 18.25 15.12 -23.21
CA LEU A 192 19.41 15.84 -22.68
C LEU A 192 18.91 17.01 -21.83
N GLU A 193 19.26 17.03 -20.55
CA GLU A 193 18.78 18.05 -19.62
C GLU A 193 19.90 18.48 -18.66
N GLN A 194 19.88 19.75 -18.26
CA GLN A 194 20.72 20.23 -17.16
C GLN A 194 20.43 19.43 -15.89
N ARG A 195 21.47 19.12 -15.11
CA ARG A 195 21.35 18.47 -13.81
C ARG A 195 21.61 19.51 -12.71
N PRO A 196 20.56 20.16 -12.18
CA PRO A 196 20.74 21.22 -11.19
C PRO A 196 21.40 20.68 -9.90
N GLY A 197 22.56 21.24 -9.58
CA GLY A 197 23.39 20.86 -8.44
C GLY A 197 24.70 21.64 -8.43
N GLY A 198 25.16 22.05 -7.24
CA GLY A 198 26.35 22.90 -7.11
C GLY A 198 26.10 24.31 -7.64
N ASN A 199 27.12 24.94 -8.20
CA ASN A 199 27.06 26.35 -8.61
C ASN A 199 26.43 26.53 -10.00
N TRP A 200 25.42 27.38 -10.10
CA TRP A 200 24.73 27.77 -11.34
C TRP A 200 24.48 29.29 -11.43
N ILE A 201 25.46 30.10 -11.00
CA ILE A 201 25.34 31.57 -10.96
C ILE A 201 25.05 32.20 -12.35
N GLU A 202 25.47 31.55 -13.44
CA GLU A 202 25.28 32.03 -14.81
C GLU A 202 23.93 31.61 -15.43
N ALA A 203 23.15 30.76 -14.75
CA ALA A 203 21.90 30.21 -15.30
C ALA A 203 20.67 30.91 -14.73
N ALA A 204 20.10 31.83 -15.51
CA ALA A 204 18.90 32.58 -15.14
C ALA A 204 17.68 31.68 -14.89
N ASN A 205 17.57 30.54 -15.59
CA ASN A 205 16.49 29.57 -15.39
C ASN A 205 16.56 28.84 -14.03
N PHE A 206 17.68 28.95 -13.31
CA PHE A 206 17.83 28.53 -11.91
C PHE A 206 17.95 29.71 -10.94
N GLY A 207 17.59 30.92 -11.40
CA GLY A 207 17.67 32.14 -10.62
C GLY A 207 19.09 32.61 -10.31
N ASN A 208 20.08 32.25 -11.14
CA ASN A 208 21.47 32.64 -10.94
C ASN A 208 22.00 32.21 -9.55
N SER A 209 21.65 31.01 -9.11
CA SER A 209 21.97 30.57 -7.74
C SER A 209 23.43 30.14 -7.59
N PRO A 210 24.15 30.62 -6.56
CA PRO A 210 25.53 30.22 -6.29
C PRO A 210 25.65 28.76 -5.81
N GLU A 211 24.58 28.18 -5.28
CA GLU A 211 24.55 26.81 -4.80
C GLU A 211 23.13 26.22 -4.91
N ILE A 212 23.02 25.03 -5.51
CA ILE A 212 21.78 24.25 -5.60
C ILE A 212 21.96 22.91 -4.87
N VAL A 213 21.06 22.60 -3.94
CA VAL A 213 21.12 21.40 -3.08
C VAL A 213 19.96 20.42 -3.30
N SER A 214 20.08 19.20 -2.76
CA SER A 214 18.99 18.20 -2.74
C SER A 214 17.94 18.51 -1.67
N THR A 215 16.76 17.88 -1.77
CA THR A 215 15.70 18.00 -0.76
C THR A 215 16.16 17.48 0.60
N ASP A 216 16.86 16.36 0.65
CA ASP A 216 17.40 15.83 1.91
C ASP A 216 18.33 16.84 2.60
N LYS A 217 19.21 17.50 1.82
CA LYS A 217 20.14 18.49 2.38
C LYS A 217 19.42 19.78 2.79
N MET A 218 18.41 20.19 2.03
CA MET A 218 17.55 21.32 2.42
C MET A 218 16.84 21.00 3.74
N LEU A 219 16.16 19.86 3.85
CA LEU A 219 15.44 19.44 5.06
C LEU A 219 16.37 19.32 6.27
N GLU A 220 17.53 18.66 6.09
CA GLU A 220 18.59 18.58 7.10
C GLU A 220 18.93 19.97 7.64
N LYS A 221 19.20 20.93 6.75
CA LYS A 221 19.57 22.29 7.15
C LYS A 221 18.43 23.07 7.80
N THR A 222 17.21 22.97 7.28
CA THR A 222 16.03 23.61 7.88
C THR A 222 15.66 23.03 9.25
N PHE A 223 16.05 21.79 9.55
CA PHE A 223 15.90 21.20 10.88
C PHE A 223 17.09 21.47 11.80
N GLU A 224 18.24 21.84 11.28
CA GLU A 224 19.42 22.19 12.10
C GLU A 224 19.42 23.67 12.49
N GLU A 225 18.93 24.53 11.60
CA GLU A 225 19.14 25.97 11.68
C GLU A 225 17.86 26.72 11.30
N SER A 226 17.48 27.72 12.09
CA SER A 226 16.25 28.51 11.98
C SER A 226 16.32 29.64 10.94
N ASP A 227 17.52 30.06 10.57
CA ASP A 227 17.81 31.03 9.50
C ASP A 227 17.81 30.37 8.11
N HIS A 228 17.75 29.04 8.05
CA HIS A 228 17.55 28.28 6.82
C HIS A 228 16.05 28.09 6.55
N ARG A 229 15.50 28.72 5.50
CA ARG A 229 14.04 28.75 5.26
C ARG A 229 13.66 28.41 3.82
N VAL A 230 12.56 27.70 3.65
CA VAL A 230 11.95 27.45 2.34
C VAL A 230 11.11 28.65 1.92
N ASP A 231 11.27 29.09 0.67
CA ASP A 231 10.33 30.01 0.02
C ASP A 231 9.03 29.26 -0.29
N GLN A 232 8.13 29.21 0.70
CA GLN A 232 6.91 28.42 0.62
C GLN A 232 5.97 28.90 -0.49
N LEU A 233 5.96 30.21 -0.82
CA LEU A 233 5.14 30.74 -1.90
C LEU A 233 5.66 30.31 -3.28
N ALA A 234 6.99 30.35 -3.49
CA ALA A 234 7.59 29.80 -4.70
C ALA A 234 7.31 28.28 -4.82
N PHE A 235 7.33 27.56 -3.70
CA PHE A 235 6.96 26.15 -3.65
C PHE A 235 5.50 25.89 -4.03
N ILE A 236 4.54 26.60 -3.45
CA ILE A 236 3.12 26.48 -3.80
C ILE A 236 2.89 26.77 -5.27
N ARG A 237 3.54 27.80 -5.82
CA ARG A 237 3.46 28.12 -7.25
C ARG A 237 3.90 26.93 -8.11
N ALA A 238 5.03 26.31 -7.77
CA ALA A 238 5.52 25.12 -8.47
C ALA A 238 4.59 23.91 -8.32
N ARG A 239 3.97 23.71 -7.14
CA ARG A 239 3.03 22.61 -6.89
C ARG A 239 1.70 22.79 -7.62
N LEU A 240 1.15 23.99 -7.64
CA LEU A 240 -0.05 24.30 -8.43
C LEU A 240 0.21 24.11 -9.92
N PHE A 241 1.40 24.46 -10.39
CA PHE A 241 1.82 24.19 -11.76
C PHE A 241 1.93 22.68 -12.06
N ASP A 242 2.45 21.87 -11.13
CA ASP A 242 2.46 20.40 -11.26
C ASP A 242 1.05 19.81 -11.35
N ILE A 243 0.13 20.31 -10.52
CA ILE A 243 -1.29 19.95 -10.58
C ILE A 243 -1.86 20.33 -11.95
N PHE A 244 -1.55 21.52 -12.46
CA PHE A 244 -2.01 21.97 -13.78
C PHE A 244 -1.52 21.06 -14.93
N VAL A 245 -0.23 20.76 -15.03
CA VAL A 245 0.32 19.90 -16.11
C VAL A 245 0.08 18.40 -15.88
N GLY A 246 -0.41 18.05 -14.70
CA GLY A 246 -0.74 16.69 -14.34
C GLY A 246 0.47 15.78 -14.14
N ASP A 247 1.48 16.29 -13.44
CA ASP A 247 2.68 15.53 -13.08
C ASP A 247 2.48 14.88 -11.69
N TRP A 248 2.14 13.59 -11.71
CA TRP A 248 1.77 12.81 -10.51
C TRP A 248 2.97 12.27 -9.73
N GLY A 249 4.16 12.23 -10.36
CA GLY A 249 5.35 11.53 -9.88
C GLY A 249 6.19 12.31 -8.87
N ARG A 250 5.61 13.33 -8.20
CA ARG A 250 6.35 14.31 -7.39
C ARG A 250 6.75 13.76 -6.03
N HIS A 251 7.96 13.22 -5.93
CA HIS A 251 8.64 12.85 -4.69
C HIS A 251 9.92 13.68 -4.51
N GLU A 252 10.60 13.56 -3.38
CA GLU A 252 11.69 14.43 -2.92
C GLU A 252 12.85 14.56 -3.92
N ASP A 253 13.19 13.49 -4.63
CA ASP A 253 14.26 13.52 -5.65
C ASP A 253 13.89 14.38 -6.86
N GLN A 254 12.61 14.59 -7.14
CA GLN A 254 12.12 15.41 -8.26
C GLN A 254 12.34 16.92 -8.04
N TRP A 255 12.93 17.28 -6.89
CA TRP A 255 13.22 18.64 -6.51
C TRP A 255 14.72 18.84 -6.29
N ARG A 256 15.14 20.06 -6.62
CA ARG A 256 16.38 20.69 -6.19
C ARG A 256 16.04 22.05 -5.60
N TRP A 257 16.96 22.63 -4.86
CA TRP A 257 16.71 23.86 -4.12
C TRP A 257 17.83 24.85 -4.37
N ALA A 258 17.52 25.89 -5.13
CA ALA A 258 18.39 27.03 -5.35
C ALA A 258 18.47 27.87 -4.07
N THR A 259 19.68 28.23 -3.66
CA THR A 259 19.94 28.93 -2.41
C THR A 259 20.25 30.41 -2.64
N PHE A 260 19.79 31.25 -1.71
CA PHE A 260 19.97 32.70 -1.74
C PHE A 260 20.17 33.23 -0.31
N GLU A 261 21.05 34.20 -0.12
CA GLU A 261 21.16 34.95 1.13
C GLU A 261 20.23 36.17 1.07
N GLN A 262 19.27 36.27 1.99
CA GLN A 262 18.32 37.38 2.08
C GLN A 262 18.08 37.73 3.55
N GLU A 263 18.31 38.98 3.94
CA GLU A 263 18.04 39.48 5.31
C GLU A 263 18.71 38.63 6.42
N GLY A 264 19.93 38.13 6.16
CA GLY A 264 20.66 37.26 7.09
C GLY A 264 20.08 35.85 7.22
N LYS A 265 19.23 35.43 6.29
CA LYS A 265 18.66 34.08 6.18
C LYS A 265 19.06 33.43 4.87
N LYS A 266 19.24 32.11 4.91
CA LYS A 266 19.45 31.28 3.71
C LYS A 266 18.11 30.77 3.19
N ILE A 267 17.66 31.31 2.06
CA ILE A 267 16.38 31.00 1.43
C ILE A 267 16.55 29.91 0.36
N TYR A 268 15.73 28.87 0.45
CA TYR A 268 15.65 27.77 -0.50
C TYR A 268 14.45 27.93 -1.43
N ARG A 269 14.71 28.12 -2.73
CA ARG A 269 13.68 28.18 -3.77
C ARG A 269 13.66 26.88 -4.60
N PRO A 270 12.47 26.35 -4.92
CA PRO A 270 12.36 25.08 -5.61
C PRO A 270 12.82 25.16 -7.06
N VAL A 271 13.50 24.12 -7.52
CA VAL A 271 13.84 23.83 -8.91
C VAL A 271 13.32 22.42 -9.22
N PRO A 272 12.06 22.30 -9.69
CA PRO A 272 11.54 21.03 -10.18
C PRO A 272 12.37 20.51 -11.35
N ARG A 273 12.58 19.20 -11.42
CA ARG A 273 13.24 18.52 -12.54
C ARG A 273 12.44 17.28 -12.96
N ASP A 274 12.89 16.63 -14.02
CA ASP A 274 12.42 15.29 -14.41
C ASP A 274 10.89 15.22 -14.63
N ARG A 275 10.45 16.05 -15.59
CA ARG A 275 9.05 16.30 -15.96
C ARG A 275 8.44 15.25 -16.91
N ASP A 276 8.92 14.01 -16.88
CA ASP A 276 8.51 12.98 -17.84
C ASP A 276 7.19 12.27 -17.51
N GLN A 277 6.63 12.51 -16.32
CA GLN A 277 5.33 12.00 -15.90
C GLN A 277 4.17 12.97 -16.18
N ALA A 278 4.44 14.15 -16.77
CA ALA A 278 3.40 15.07 -17.19
C ALA A 278 2.46 14.40 -18.21
N TYR A 279 1.17 14.73 -18.12
CA TYR A 279 0.11 14.21 -19.00
C TYR A 279 -0.19 12.71 -18.95
N THR A 280 0.29 11.95 -17.96
CA THR A 280 0.15 10.49 -17.91
C THR A 280 -1.31 9.98 -18.09
N LYS A 281 -1.50 8.95 -18.92
CA LYS A 281 -2.80 8.29 -19.17
C LYS A 281 -2.87 6.92 -18.51
N PHE A 282 -3.95 6.62 -17.80
CA PHE A 282 -4.22 5.27 -17.27
C PHE A 282 -5.58 4.76 -17.75
N ASP A 283 -5.59 3.99 -18.83
CA ASP A 283 -6.78 3.34 -19.36
C ASP A 283 -6.57 1.82 -19.57
N GLY A 284 -7.58 1.12 -20.09
CA GLY A 284 -7.59 -0.34 -20.20
C GLY A 284 -8.31 -1.04 -19.05
N VAL A 285 -9.06 -2.10 -19.39
CA VAL A 285 -9.94 -2.81 -18.46
C VAL A 285 -9.16 -3.50 -17.34
N LEU A 286 -8.10 -4.22 -17.69
CA LEU A 286 -7.31 -4.99 -16.73
C LEU A 286 -6.40 -4.08 -15.90
N LEU A 287 -5.80 -3.05 -16.51
CA LEU A 287 -5.02 -2.05 -15.77
C LEU A 287 -5.88 -1.34 -14.73
N SER A 288 -7.10 -0.92 -15.10
CA SER A 288 -8.04 -0.28 -14.16
C SER A 288 -8.44 -1.20 -13.01
N MET A 289 -8.68 -2.49 -13.29
CA MET A 289 -8.96 -3.49 -12.27
C MET A 289 -7.78 -3.70 -11.32
N LEU A 290 -6.56 -3.82 -11.87
CA LEU A 290 -5.34 -4.00 -11.08
C LEU A 290 -5.04 -2.78 -10.20
N LYS A 291 -5.21 -1.56 -10.73
CA LYS A 291 -5.06 -0.33 -9.96
C LYS A 291 -6.07 -0.24 -8.82
N GLY A 292 -7.35 -0.53 -9.10
CA GLY A 292 -8.41 -0.55 -8.10
C GLY A 292 -8.13 -1.58 -7.01
N ALA A 293 -7.71 -2.79 -7.42
CA ALA A 293 -7.33 -3.84 -6.49
C ALA A 293 -6.11 -3.41 -5.62
N ALA A 294 -5.08 -2.84 -6.23
CA ALA A 294 -3.88 -2.36 -5.54
C ALA A 294 -4.10 -1.13 -4.63
N GLY A 295 -5.32 -0.57 -4.59
CA GLY A 295 -5.58 0.69 -3.87
C GLY A 295 -4.80 1.87 -4.46
N ALA A 296 -4.38 1.77 -5.73
CA ALA A 296 -3.58 2.77 -6.43
C ALA A 296 -4.46 3.90 -7.02
N GLY A 297 -5.43 4.38 -6.23
CA GLY A 297 -6.36 5.44 -6.64
C GLY A 297 -5.69 6.79 -6.94
N HIS A 298 -4.46 6.99 -6.46
CA HIS A 298 -3.65 8.18 -6.75
C HIS A 298 -3.18 8.26 -8.21
N LEU A 299 -3.08 7.13 -8.91
CA LEU A 299 -2.74 7.07 -10.32
C LEU A 299 -3.96 7.49 -11.15
N GLN A 300 -4.22 8.78 -11.29
CA GLN A 300 -5.36 9.29 -12.08
C GLN A 300 -4.91 9.77 -13.47
N THR A 301 -5.71 9.46 -14.48
CA THR A 301 -5.48 9.86 -15.87
C THR A 301 -5.53 11.37 -16.04
N PHE A 302 -4.58 11.94 -16.78
CA PHE A 302 -4.62 13.33 -17.22
C PHE A 302 -5.85 13.59 -18.09
N ASN A 303 -6.77 14.39 -17.56
CA ASN A 303 -8.07 14.67 -18.13
C ASN A 303 -8.44 16.14 -17.92
N TYR A 304 -9.54 16.57 -18.55
CA TYR A 304 -10.09 17.93 -18.43
C TYR A 304 -10.31 18.35 -16.97
N THR A 305 -10.62 17.39 -16.09
CA THR A 305 -10.78 17.59 -14.66
C THR A 305 -9.99 16.56 -13.84
N ILE A 306 -9.66 16.91 -12.60
CA ILE A 306 -9.11 16.01 -11.58
C ILE A 306 -10.26 15.47 -10.73
N LYS A 307 -10.30 14.15 -10.50
CA LYS A 307 -11.43 13.53 -9.77
C LYS A 307 -11.30 13.66 -8.25
N ASP A 308 -10.08 13.53 -7.73
CA ASP A 308 -9.78 13.62 -6.30
C ASP A 308 -8.40 14.25 -6.13
N ILE A 309 -8.33 15.52 -5.71
CA ILE A 309 -7.08 16.27 -5.64
C ILE A 309 -6.13 15.74 -4.56
N GLY A 310 -6.67 15.17 -3.49
CA GLY A 310 -5.90 14.63 -2.37
C GLY A 310 -5.16 13.36 -2.77
N LEU A 311 -5.88 12.40 -3.37
CA LEU A 311 -5.27 11.20 -3.93
C LEU A 311 -4.34 11.54 -5.08
N TYR A 312 -4.67 12.53 -5.92
CA TYR A 312 -3.81 12.94 -7.03
C TYR A 312 -2.40 13.33 -6.57
N ASN A 313 -2.31 14.05 -5.44
CA ASN A 313 -1.05 14.50 -4.86
C ASN A 313 -0.50 13.54 -3.79
N PHE A 314 -0.91 12.26 -3.81
CA PHE A 314 -0.45 11.28 -2.82
C PHE A 314 1.09 11.22 -2.73
N SER A 315 1.79 11.19 -3.86
CA SER A 315 3.25 11.12 -3.92
C SER A 315 3.94 12.29 -3.21
N ALA A 316 3.39 13.50 -3.32
CA ALA A 316 3.98 14.74 -2.81
C ALA A 316 3.59 15.08 -1.37
N ARG A 317 2.65 14.33 -0.79
CA ARG A 317 1.98 14.66 0.48
C ARG A 317 2.92 15.00 1.63
N HIS A 318 4.08 14.36 1.73
CA HIS A 318 5.01 14.59 2.85
C HIS A 318 5.72 15.93 2.71
N LEU A 319 6.32 16.16 1.53
CA LEU A 319 7.01 17.41 1.24
C LEU A 319 6.03 18.59 1.22
N ASP A 320 4.83 18.41 0.65
CA ASP A 320 3.80 19.45 0.60
C ASP A 320 3.35 19.87 2.01
N ARG A 321 3.26 18.92 2.94
CA ARG A 321 2.95 19.21 4.35
C ARG A 321 4.09 19.91 5.08
N GLN A 322 5.34 19.62 4.75
CA GLN A 322 6.51 20.23 5.40
C GLN A 322 6.86 21.62 4.83
N ALA A 323 6.77 21.79 3.52
CA ALA A 323 7.24 22.96 2.80
C ALA A 323 6.16 24.02 2.52
N ALA A 324 4.91 23.80 2.95
CA ALA A 324 3.80 24.75 2.80
C ALA A 324 3.02 25.01 4.10
N ASN A 325 3.53 24.57 5.26
CA ASN A 325 2.81 24.60 6.54
C ASN A 325 2.59 26.00 7.15
N GLU A 326 3.25 27.05 6.65
CA GLU A 326 3.11 28.42 7.17
C GLU A 326 2.08 29.24 6.37
N THR A 327 1.69 28.76 5.18
CA THR A 327 0.89 29.54 4.23
C THR A 327 -0.61 29.55 4.51
N THR A 328 -1.30 30.60 4.04
CA THR A 328 -2.75 30.80 4.20
C THR A 328 -3.54 30.44 2.96
N ARG A 329 -4.85 30.23 3.12
CA ARG A 329 -5.79 29.95 2.02
C ARG A 329 -5.74 31.04 0.95
N GLU A 330 -5.67 32.29 1.36
CA GLU A 330 -5.64 33.46 0.49
C GLU A 330 -4.40 33.45 -0.39
N GLN A 331 -3.25 33.05 0.15
CA GLN A 331 -2.00 32.92 -0.61
C GLN A 331 -2.07 31.81 -1.66
N TRP A 332 -2.71 30.67 -1.33
CA TRP A 332 -2.94 29.60 -2.31
C TRP A 332 -3.87 30.06 -3.44
N VAL A 333 -4.99 30.69 -3.10
CA VAL A 333 -5.97 31.20 -4.07
C VAL A 333 -5.38 32.31 -4.93
N SER A 334 -4.63 33.24 -4.35
CA SER A 334 -3.99 34.33 -5.10
C SER A 334 -2.91 33.80 -6.05
N THR A 335 -2.09 32.85 -5.60
CA THR A 335 -1.09 32.19 -6.45
C THR A 335 -1.74 31.43 -7.60
N ALA A 336 -2.87 30.75 -7.37
CA ALA A 336 -3.63 30.08 -8.41
C ALA A 336 -4.18 31.06 -9.45
N LYS A 337 -4.73 32.21 -9.01
CA LYS A 337 -5.21 33.28 -9.91
C LYS A 337 -4.07 33.90 -10.72
N GLU A 338 -2.91 34.12 -10.10
CA GLU A 338 -1.71 34.60 -10.81
C GLU A 338 -1.31 33.60 -11.91
N LEU A 339 -1.27 32.31 -11.61
CA LEU A 339 -0.98 31.26 -12.59
C LEU A 339 -2.01 31.21 -13.73
N GLN A 340 -3.31 31.39 -13.43
CA GLN A 340 -4.34 31.48 -14.47
C GLN A 340 -4.08 32.63 -15.46
N GLN A 341 -3.61 33.77 -14.96
CA GLN A 341 -3.30 34.94 -15.80
C GLN A 341 -2.01 34.77 -16.59
N LEU A 342 -0.97 34.19 -15.98
CA LEU A 342 0.33 33.98 -16.63
C LEU A 342 0.29 32.88 -17.70
N LEU A 343 -0.56 31.86 -17.52
CA LEU A 343 -0.71 30.74 -18.45
C LEU A 343 -1.76 31.04 -19.52
N THR A 344 -1.49 32.03 -20.36
CA THR A 344 -2.40 32.43 -21.44
C THR A 344 -2.59 31.30 -22.46
N ASN A 345 -3.61 31.44 -23.32
CA ASN A 345 -3.86 30.48 -24.39
C ASN A 345 -2.65 30.34 -25.32
N GLU A 346 -1.97 31.45 -25.61
CA GLU A 346 -0.80 31.53 -26.48
C GLU A 346 0.41 30.84 -25.84
N ILE A 347 0.62 31.02 -24.53
CA ILE A 347 1.69 30.33 -23.79
C ILE A 347 1.47 28.82 -23.78
N ILE A 348 0.24 28.37 -23.51
CA ILE A 348 -0.11 26.95 -23.53
C ILE A 348 0.09 26.36 -24.93
N GLU A 349 -0.43 27.02 -25.97
CA GLU A 349 -0.31 26.53 -27.35
C GLU A 349 1.15 26.48 -27.82
N SER A 350 1.91 27.56 -27.64
CA SER A 350 3.31 27.63 -28.08
C SER A 350 4.21 26.63 -27.36
N SER A 351 3.90 26.33 -26.09
CA SER A 351 4.60 25.34 -25.30
C SER A 351 4.27 23.90 -25.74
N VAL A 352 3.00 23.58 -26.02
CA VAL A 352 2.63 22.24 -26.54
C VAL A 352 3.13 22.04 -27.97
N LYS A 353 3.21 23.11 -28.77
CA LYS A 353 3.83 23.09 -30.12
C LYS A 353 5.33 22.77 -30.12
N GLN A 354 5.98 22.69 -28.95
CA GLN A 354 7.35 22.16 -28.84
C GLN A 354 7.41 20.64 -29.01
N LEU A 355 6.29 19.91 -28.95
CA LEU A 355 6.25 18.51 -29.37
C LEU A 355 6.81 18.36 -30.80
N PRO A 356 7.41 17.21 -31.15
CA PRO A 356 7.80 16.96 -32.53
C PRO A 356 6.63 17.25 -33.48
N PRO A 357 6.85 17.94 -34.62
CA PRO A 357 5.79 18.35 -35.52
C PRO A 357 4.98 17.17 -36.08
N GLU A 358 5.56 15.96 -36.10
CA GLU A 358 4.89 14.72 -36.49
C GLU A 358 3.97 14.18 -35.38
N VAL A 359 4.26 14.48 -34.12
CA VAL A 359 3.49 14.03 -32.94
C VAL A 359 2.40 15.02 -32.57
N PHE A 360 2.62 16.32 -32.77
CA PHE A 360 1.65 17.36 -32.42
C PHE A 360 0.24 17.11 -33.00
N PRO A 361 0.05 16.73 -34.27
CA PRO A 361 -1.28 16.44 -34.83
C PRO A 361 -1.99 15.23 -34.19
N VAL A 362 -1.27 14.36 -33.46
CA VAL A 362 -1.84 13.14 -32.86
C VAL A 362 -2.56 13.46 -31.55
N SER A 363 -1.99 14.33 -30.70
CA SER A 363 -2.57 14.65 -29.38
C SER A 363 -2.37 16.08 -28.89
N GLY A 364 -1.72 16.96 -29.64
CA GLY A 364 -1.45 18.35 -29.26
C GLY A 364 -2.73 19.13 -28.91
N ASP A 365 -3.75 19.09 -29.77
CA ASP A 365 -5.02 19.79 -29.54
C ASP A 365 -5.78 19.25 -28.31
N GLU A 366 -5.74 17.93 -28.09
CA GLU A 366 -6.34 17.32 -26.90
C GLU A 366 -5.62 17.78 -25.62
N ILE A 367 -4.29 17.82 -25.64
CA ILE A 367 -3.47 18.28 -24.50
C ILE A 367 -3.74 19.76 -24.21
N ILE A 368 -3.75 20.62 -25.24
CA ILE A 368 -4.06 22.06 -25.10
C ILE A 368 -5.43 22.25 -24.47
N SER A 369 -6.45 21.53 -24.96
CA SER A 369 -7.82 21.64 -24.46
C SER A 369 -7.93 21.21 -23.00
N LYS A 370 -7.24 20.13 -22.60
CA LYS A 370 -7.16 19.69 -21.20
C LYS A 370 -6.43 20.69 -20.31
N LEU A 371 -5.29 21.23 -20.77
CA LEU A 371 -4.55 22.25 -20.03
C LEU A 371 -5.41 23.49 -19.77
N ARG A 372 -6.11 24.00 -20.78
CA ARG A 372 -7.05 25.13 -20.63
C ARG A 372 -8.10 24.85 -19.56
N SER A 373 -8.80 23.73 -19.66
CA SER A 373 -9.81 23.32 -18.67
C SER A 373 -9.23 23.25 -17.25
N ARG A 374 -8.02 22.70 -17.10
CA ARG A 374 -7.37 22.57 -15.79
C ARG A 374 -6.88 23.90 -15.23
N ARG A 375 -6.37 24.80 -16.08
CA ARG A 375 -6.05 26.18 -15.71
C ARG A 375 -7.31 26.86 -15.18
N ASP A 376 -8.42 26.76 -15.90
CA ASP A 376 -9.66 27.45 -15.53
C ASP A 376 -10.24 26.95 -14.18
N LEU A 377 -9.96 25.69 -13.82
CA LEU A 377 -10.32 25.08 -12.52
C LEU A 377 -9.24 25.20 -11.43
N LEU A 378 -8.11 25.85 -11.70
CA LEU A 378 -6.93 25.82 -10.82
C LEU A 378 -7.20 26.42 -9.43
N VAL A 379 -8.05 27.45 -9.34
CA VAL A 379 -8.43 28.06 -8.06
C VAL A 379 -9.21 27.08 -7.17
N ASP A 380 -10.11 26.29 -7.77
CA ASP A 380 -10.87 25.28 -7.03
C ASP A 380 -9.94 24.18 -6.50
N TYR A 381 -9.01 23.72 -7.35
CA TYR A 381 -8.00 22.73 -6.94
C TYR A 381 -7.06 23.26 -5.85
N ALA A 382 -6.63 24.51 -5.94
CA ALA A 382 -5.80 25.14 -4.91
C ALA A 382 -6.52 25.20 -3.57
N ASN A 383 -7.79 25.60 -3.58
CA ASN A 383 -8.63 25.69 -2.40
C ASN A 383 -8.88 24.32 -1.76
N GLU A 384 -9.29 23.33 -2.55
CA GLU A 384 -9.54 21.97 -2.06
C GLU A 384 -8.26 21.35 -1.49
N TYR A 385 -7.13 21.50 -2.17
CA TYR A 385 -5.86 20.95 -1.71
C TYR A 385 -5.32 21.63 -0.46
N TYR A 386 -5.41 22.96 -0.37
CA TYR A 386 -5.06 23.69 0.85
C TYR A 386 -5.84 23.17 2.06
N LEU A 387 -7.17 23.02 1.95
CA LEU A 387 -8.01 22.54 3.04
C LEU A 387 -7.64 21.11 3.48
N LEU A 388 -7.16 20.27 2.56
CA LEU A 388 -6.66 18.93 2.90
C LEU A 388 -5.36 19.00 3.72
N LEU A 389 -4.42 19.87 3.34
CA LEU A 389 -3.16 20.05 4.06
C LEU A 389 -3.36 20.74 5.42
N ALA A 390 -4.21 21.77 5.46
CA ALA A 390 -4.49 22.58 6.65
C ALA A 390 -5.33 21.85 7.72
N LYS A 391 -5.98 20.74 7.37
CA LYS A 391 -6.83 20.00 8.30
C LYS A 391 -6.08 19.45 9.52
N GLU A 392 -4.87 18.94 9.31
CA GLU A 392 -3.97 18.45 10.35
C GLU A 392 -2.56 18.96 10.03
N VAL A 393 -2.06 19.92 10.80
CA VAL A 393 -0.79 20.60 10.48
C VAL A 393 0.32 20.18 11.44
N GLU A 394 1.48 19.89 10.88
CA GLU A 394 2.71 19.62 11.62
C GLU A 394 3.61 20.85 11.50
N VAL A 395 3.96 21.42 12.65
CA VAL A 395 4.90 22.53 12.78
C VAL A 395 6.10 21.96 13.50
N VAL A 396 7.24 21.98 12.84
CA VAL A 396 8.46 21.34 13.30
C VAL A 396 9.48 22.44 13.53
N GLY A 397 9.99 22.52 14.75
CA GLY A 397 11.11 23.38 15.10
C GLY A 397 12.44 22.86 14.54
N THR A 398 13.52 23.37 15.07
CA THR A 398 14.89 22.96 14.73
C THR A 398 15.52 22.19 15.89
N LYS A 399 16.77 21.76 15.71
CA LYS A 399 17.59 21.12 16.74
C LYS A 399 18.19 22.14 17.72
N LYS A 400 17.90 23.43 17.57
CA LYS A 400 18.34 24.49 18.49
C LYS A 400 17.31 24.73 19.59
N LYS A 401 17.72 25.54 20.55
CA LYS A 401 16.85 26.00 21.64
C LYS A 401 15.86 27.05 21.14
N GLU A 402 14.57 26.81 21.36
CA GLU A 402 13.49 27.61 20.81
C GLU A 402 12.45 28.01 21.85
N LEU A 403 11.74 29.12 21.57
CA LEU A 403 10.55 29.55 22.27
C LEU A 403 9.34 29.35 21.37
N PHE A 404 8.48 28.41 21.74
CA PHE A 404 7.18 28.15 21.14
C PHE A 404 6.09 28.91 21.89
N GLU A 405 5.48 29.88 21.24
CA GLU A 405 4.30 30.56 21.77
C GLU A 405 3.02 29.99 21.14
N VAL A 406 2.16 29.44 22.00
CA VAL A 406 0.86 28.88 21.64
C VAL A 406 -0.24 29.79 22.20
N SER A 407 -0.78 30.66 21.34
CA SER A 407 -1.78 31.65 21.73
C SER A 407 -3.16 31.32 21.18
N ARG A 408 -4.07 30.85 22.03
CA ARG A 408 -5.51 30.76 21.70
C ARG A 408 -6.10 32.16 21.85
N ILE A 409 -6.33 32.81 20.71
CA ILE A 409 -6.86 34.18 20.66
C ILE A 409 -8.34 34.18 21.05
N ASP A 410 -9.10 33.24 20.50
CA ASP A 410 -10.54 33.03 20.77
C ASP A 410 -10.96 31.59 20.39
N GLU A 411 -12.28 31.31 20.35
CA GLU A 411 -12.81 29.97 20.03
C GLU A 411 -12.52 29.54 18.58
N GLU A 412 -12.17 30.47 17.68
CA GLU A 412 -11.98 30.24 16.25
C GLU A 412 -10.51 30.30 15.82
N ARG A 413 -9.66 31.01 16.57
CA ARG A 413 -8.29 31.34 16.15
C ARG A 413 -7.22 30.90 17.15
N VAL A 414 -6.21 30.19 16.64
CA VAL A 414 -4.99 29.83 17.40
C VAL A 414 -3.76 30.31 16.64
N SER A 415 -2.97 31.17 17.26
CA SER A 415 -1.68 31.62 16.73
C SER A 415 -0.55 30.77 17.29
N ILE A 416 0.31 30.29 16.40
CA ILE A 416 1.57 29.62 16.73
C ILE A 416 2.70 30.51 16.24
N THR A 417 3.62 30.83 17.13
CA THR A 417 4.80 31.62 16.81
C THR A 417 6.03 30.94 17.41
N ILE A 418 7.12 30.85 16.65
CA ILE A 418 8.36 30.21 17.10
C ILE A 418 9.53 31.17 16.92
N TYR A 419 10.29 31.34 18.00
CA TYR A 419 11.45 32.20 18.08
C TYR A 419 12.69 31.38 18.41
N ASP A 420 13.82 31.80 17.86
CA ASP A 420 15.12 31.35 18.35
C ASP A 420 15.42 31.94 19.73
N ILE A 421 16.03 31.13 20.58
CA ILE A 421 16.66 31.62 21.80
C ILE A 421 18.17 31.77 21.55
N ASN A 422 18.71 32.95 21.81
CA ASN A 422 20.14 33.23 21.67
C ASN A 422 20.96 32.59 22.82
N LYS A 423 22.29 32.69 22.75
CA LYS A 423 23.20 32.12 23.75
C LYS A 423 23.01 32.73 25.13
N GLU A 424 22.56 33.98 25.19
CA GLU A 424 22.26 34.72 26.41
C GLU A 424 20.90 34.33 27.03
N GLY A 425 20.14 33.44 26.38
CA GLY A 425 18.85 32.94 26.86
C GLY A 425 17.65 33.82 26.53
N ALA A 426 17.81 34.85 25.70
CA ALA A 426 16.74 35.73 25.24
C ALA A 426 16.20 35.31 23.86
N ALA A 427 14.88 35.36 23.70
CA ALA A 427 14.25 35.15 22.40
C ALA A 427 14.61 36.29 21.43
N ARG A 428 14.90 35.95 20.17
CA ARG A 428 15.09 36.96 19.11
C ARG A 428 13.81 37.77 18.89
N ALA A 429 13.96 39.02 18.47
CA ALA A 429 12.82 39.92 18.25
C ALA A 429 11.87 39.45 17.14
N THR A 430 12.40 38.82 16.09
CA THR A 430 11.63 38.33 14.95
C THR A 430 11.47 36.82 15.00
N PRO A 431 10.23 36.29 14.93
CA PRO A 431 10.03 34.85 14.84
C PRO A 431 10.49 34.34 13.48
N PHE A 432 10.95 33.08 13.44
CA PHE A 432 11.16 32.43 12.15
C PHE A 432 9.85 31.79 11.68
N TYR A 433 8.98 31.29 12.57
CA TYR A 433 7.67 30.75 12.16
C TYR A 433 6.55 31.57 12.79
N SER A 434 5.54 31.96 12.01
CA SER A 434 4.30 32.54 12.55
C SER A 434 3.09 32.21 11.68
N ARG A 435 2.07 31.59 12.27
CA ARG A 435 0.79 31.33 11.60
C ARG A 435 -0.39 31.38 12.56
N THR A 436 -1.45 32.06 12.15
CA THR A 436 -2.78 31.95 12.77
C THR A 436 -3.61 30.91 12.05
N PHE A 437 -4.10 29.93 12.79
CA PHE A 437 -4.95 28.83 12.31
C PHE A 437 -6.41 29.07 12.67
N LEU A 438 -7.31 28.67 11.78
CA LEU A 438 -8.76 28.80 11.92
C LEU A 438 -9.41 27.43 12.20
N THR A 439 -10.38 27.36 13.11
CA THR A 439 -11.15 26.13 13.41
C THR A 439 -11.99 25.64 12.23
N SER A 440 -12.35 26.53 11.32
CA SER A 440 -13.05 26.21 10.07
C SER A 440 -12.17 25.40 9.10
N GLU A 441 -10.84 25.51 9.22
CA GLU A 441 -9.86 24.88 8.32
C GLU A 441 -9.09 23.76 9.01
N THR A 442 -8.69 23.98 10.27
CA THR A 442 -7.72 23.16 11.01
C THR A 442 -8.38 22.44 12.18
N LYS A 443 -8.21 21.12 12.27
CA LYS A 443 -8.71 20.30 13.39
C LYS A 443 -7.64 19.98 14.43
N GLU A 444 -6.38 19.88 14.01
CA GLU A 444 -5.27 19.51 14.88
C GLU A 444 -3.98 20.19 14.41
N ILE A 445 -3.22 20.73 15.37
CA ILE A 445 -1.86 21.24 15.20
C ILE A 445 -0.94 20.35 16.03
N ARG A 446 0.17 19.90 15.46
CA ARG A 446 1.22 19.13 16.11
C ARG A 446 2.50 19.93 16.09
N LEU A 447 2.95 20.38 17.26
CA LEU A 447 4.19 21.12 17.45
C LEU A 447 5.27 20.12 17.88
N TYR A 448 6.37 20.08 17.15
CA TYR A 448 7.53 19.26 17.46
C TYR A 448 8.71 20.18 17.81
N GLY A 449 9.15 20.16 19.06
CA GLY A 449 10.49 20.62 19.43
C GLY A 449 11.47 19.48 19.15
N LEU A 450 12.49 19.74 18.34
CA LEU A 450 13.51 18.73 18.01
C LEU A 450 14.82 18.94 18.78
N GLY A 451 14.92 20.06 19.50
CA GLY A 451 16.18 20.64 19.93
C GLY A 451 16.56 20.36 21.36
N GLU A 452 17.36 21.30 21.87
CA GLU A 452 17.81 21.33 23.26
C GLU A 452 16.65 21.76 24.18
N ASN A 453 16.93 22.47 25.27
CA ASN A 453 15.95 22.79 26.31
C ASN A 453 14.93 23.86 25.83
N ASP A 454 13.89 23.42 25.13
CA ASP A 454 12.87 24.28 24.53
C ASP A 454 11.92 24.89 25.58
N GLN A 455 11.34 26.02 25.22
CA GLN A 455 10.39 26.75 26.05
C GLN A 455 9.04 26.83 25.37
N TYR A 456 7.99 26.35 26.03
CA TYR A 456 6.62 26.41 25.54
C TYR A 456 5.80 27.36 26.40
N VAL A 457 5.40 28.49 25.83
CA VAL A 457 4.52 29.47 26.47
C VAL A 457 3.12 29.36 25.91
N MET A 458 2.18 28.94 26.77
CA MET A 458 0.78 28.81 26.43
C MET A 458 0.00 30.01 26.98
N ARG A 459 -0.75 30.65 26.08
CA ARG A 459 -1.69 31.74 26.39
C ARG A 459 -3.06 31.33 25.87
N ALA A 460 -4.08 31.42 26.72
CA ALA A 460 -5.43 31.09 26.30
C ALA A 460 -6.46 31.99 26.98
N SER A 461 -7.33 32.57 26.17
CA SER A 461 -8.54 33.28 26.58
C SER A 461 -9.77 32.34 26.69
N THR A 462 -9.67 31.12 26.15
CA THR A 462 -10.74 30.11 26.11
C THR A 462 -10.21 28.67 26.10
N ASN A 463 -11.01 27.74 26.63
CA ASN A 463 -10.74 26.29 26.61
C ASN A 463 -11.21 25.58 25.33
N LYS A 464 -11.98 26.25 24.46
CA LYS A 464 -12.42 25.70 23.16
C LYS A 464 -11.43 26.01 22.03
N GLY A 465 -11.65 25.39 20.87
CA GLY A 465 -10.85 25.62 19.66
C GLY A 465 -10.06 24.40 19.18
N ILE A 466 -9.05 24.67 18.34
CA ILE A 466 -8.23 23.65 17.66
C ILE A 466 -7.50 22.77 18.69
N ARG A 467 -7.37 21.46 18.42
CA ARG A 467 -6.52 20.60 19.27
C ARG A 467 -5.05 20.91 18.99
N VAL A 468 -4.27 21.18 20.04
CA VAL A 468 -2.81 21.37 19.93
C VAL A 468 -2.11 20.21 20.65
N ARG A 469 -1.21 19.53 19.96
CA ARG A 469 -0.31 18.53 20.53
C ARG A 469 1.08 19.13 20.55
N ILE A 470 1.71 19.16 21.72
CA ILE A 470 3.11 19.56 21.87
C ILE A 470 3.89 18.28 22.12
N ILE A 471 4.92 18.05 21.32
CA ILE A 471 5.82 16.90 21.40
C ILE A 471 7.21 17.47 21.66
N GLY A 472 7.70 17.29 22.90
CA GLY A 472 9.03 17.73 23.31
C GLY A 472 10.12 16.82 22.74
N GLY A 473 11.35 17.35 22.72
CA GLY A 473 12.55 16.60 22.35
C GLY A 473 13.04 15.70 23.49
N ASN A 474 14.20 15.09 23.34
CA ASN A 474 14.81 14.30 24.43
C ASN A 474 15.50 15.20 25.49
N ALA A 475 15.55 16.50 25.26
CA ALA A 475 16.17 17.47 26.16
C ALA A 475 15.16 17.97 27.20
N LYS A 476 15.66 18.62 28.25
CA LYS A 476 14.80 19.10 29.33
C LYS A 476 14.12 20.41 28.94
N ASP A 477 12.84 20.33 28.68
CA ASP A 477 11.97 21.41 28.26
C ASP A 477 11.25 22.10 29.44
N SER A 478 10.71 23.27 29.17
CA SER A 478 9.91 24.05 30.12
C SER A 478 8.57 24.45 29.52
N TYR A 479 7.50 24.26 30.29
CA TYR A 479 6.12 24.47 29.88
C TYR A 479 5.46 25.47 30.80
N TYR A 480 5.30 26.72 30.33
CA TYR A 480 4.70 27.80 31.09
C TYR A 480 3.31 28.15 30.57
N ASP A 481 2.37 28.23 31.50
CA ASP A 481 0.99 28.63 31.23
C ASP A 481 0.71 29.97 31.91
N SER A 482 0.34 30.95 31.08
CA SER A 482 -0.09 32.28 31.54
C SER A 482 -1.58 32.52 31.29
N SER A 483 -2.35 31.45 31.02
CA SER A 483 -3.79 31.57 30.88
C SER A 483 -4.49 31.82 32.23
N LEU A 484 -5.66 32.47 32.17
CA LEU A 484 -6.55 32.56 33.33
C LEU A 484 -6.98 31.14 33.75
N SER A 485 -7.21 30.90 35.04
CA SER A 485 -7.67 29.58 35.52
C SER A 485 -8.98 29.21 34.82
N MET A 486 -8.95 28.23 33.92
CA MET A 486 -10.11 27.81 33.13
C MET A 486 -10.51 26.37 33.43
N THR A 487 -11.77 26.18 33.86
CA THR A 487 -12.38 24.86 34.08
C THR A 487 -12.86 24.25 32.76
N GLY A 488 -12.73 22.92 32.58
CA GLY A 488 -13.25 22.21 31.41
C GLY A 488 -12.25 21.31 30.67
N LYS A 489 -12.64 20.86 29.46
CA LYS A 489 -11.86 19.92 28.65
C LYS A 489 -10.67 20.62 28.01
N LYS A 490 -9.46 20.20 28.39
CA LYS A 490 -8.19 20.67 27.83
C LYS A 490 -8.00 20.16 26.40
N ASN A 491 -7.88 21.08 25.44
CA ASN A 491 -7.58 20.78 24.04
C ASN A 491 -6.08 20.92 23.70
N ILE A 492 -5.23 21.12 24.70
CA ILE A 492 -3.77 21.06 24.60
C ILE A 492 -3.30 19.76 25.26
N GLU A 493 -2.49 18.98 24.55
CA GLU A 493 -1.88 17.74 25.04
C GLU A 493 -0.36 17.85 24.91
N ILE A 494 0.39 17.60 26.00
CA ILE A 494 1.86 17.62 26.02
C ILE A 494 2.37 16.19 26.12
N TYR A 495 3.25 15.81 25.20
CA TYR A 495 3.92 14.51 25.11
C TYR A 495 5.41 14.72 25.36
N ASP A 496 5.90 14.25 26.50
CA ASP A 496 7.28 14.49 26.92
C ASP A 496 7.69 13.58 28.10
N ASP A 497 8.90 13.74 28.61
CA ASP A 497 9.42 13.06 29.80
C ASP A 497 8.94 13.71 31.11
N GLN A 498 9.06 12.95 32.21
CA GLN A 498 8.54 13.36 33.52
C GLN A 498 9.39 14.41 34.24
N ASP A 499 10.66 14.54 33.87
CA ASP A 499 11.68 15.37 34.52
C ASP A 499 11.77 16.82 33.99
N ASN A 500 10.84 17.19 33.10
CA ASN A 500 10.63 18.54 32.58
C ASN A 500 10.00 19.52 33.58
N ASP A 501 10.13 20.83 33.34
CA ASP A 501 9.50 21.87 34.18
C ASP A 501 8.07 22.17 33.71
N PHE A 502 7.07 21.58 34.36
CA PHE A 502 5.66 21.80 34.04
C PHE A 502 5.00 22.82 34.98
N ARG A 503 4.74 24.03 34.47
CA ARG A 503 3.97 25.09 35.13
C ARG A 503 2.70 25.37 34.33
N THR A 504 1.85 24.35 34.19
CA THR A 504 0.64 24.43 33.35
C THR A 504 -0.60 23.85 33.99
N SER A 505 -1.72 24.57 33.85
CA SER A 505 -3.07 24.10 34.21
C SER A 505 -3.97 23.91 32.99
N ALA A 506 -3.62 24.46 31.83
CA ALA A 506 -4.38 24.39 30.57
C ALA A 506 -4.09 23.14 29.71
N ALA A 507 -3.02 22.38 29.99
CA ALA A 507 -2.65 21.19 29.21
C ALA A 507 -2.90 19.86 29.92
N LYS A 508 -3.11 18.81 29.12
CA LYS A 508 -3.12 17.42 29.58
C LYS A 508 -1.76 16.79 29.33
N LEU A 509 -1.09 16.37 30.40
CA LEU A 509 0.23 15.74 30.32
C LEU A 509 0.12 14.26 29.91
N LYS A 510 0.98 13.83 28.99
CA LYS A 510 1.11 12.48 28.44
C LYS A 510 2.57 12.04 28.55
N LEU A 511 2.99 11.82 29.79
CA LEU A 511 4.40 11.62 30.12
C LEU A 511 4.86 10.17 29.96
N SER A 512 6.07 9.94 29.44
CA SER A 512 6.62 8.61 29.23
C SER A 512 8.13 8.65 28.99
N GLU A 513 8.93 7.96 29.81
CA GLU A 513 10.41 7.82 29.69
C GLU A 513 10.91 7.03 28.46
N SER A 514 10.09 6.88 27.42
CA SER A 514 10.45 6.10 26.24
C SER A 514 10.71 7.05 25.09
N ASP A 515 11.87 6.94 24.45
CA ASP A 515 12.26 7.72 23.26
C ASP A 515 11.16 7.77 22.18
N SER A 516 10.32 6.74 22.10
CA SER A 516 9.18 6.67 21.18
C SER A 516 8.14 7.79 21.38
N VAL A 517 8.12 8.46 22.54
CA VAL A 517 7.24 9.59 22.81
C VAL A 517 7.68 10.86 22.08
N HIS A 518 8.97 11.01 21.74
CA HIS A 518 9.54 12.20 21.08
C HIS A 518 9.65 12.06 19.55
N VAL A 519 9.54 10.84 19.01
CA VAL A 519 9.81 10.58 17.58
C VAL A 519 8.96 11.46 16.66
N TYR A 520 9.65 12.31 15.89
CA TYR A 520 9.15 12.91 14.65
C TYR A 520 9.41 11.95 13.47
N ASN A 521 8.39 11.69 12.68
CA ASN A 521 8.49 10.87 11.49
C ASN A 521 7.84 11.61 10.31
N TYR A 522 8.68 12.21 9.48
CA TYR A 522 8.32 12.94 8.27
C TYR A 522 7.40 12.13 7.34
N ASP A 523 7.59 10.82 7.24
CA ASP A 523 6.83 9.95 6.33
C ASP A 523 5.54 9.36 6.93
N ALA A 524 5.12 9.79 8.13
CA ALA A 524 4.04 9.13 8.86
C ALA A 524 2.64 9.36 8.27
N PHE A 525 2.44 10.42 7.48
CA PHE A 525 1.11 10.80 7.02
C PHE A 525 0.58 9.89 5.90
N GLU A 526 -0.61 9.35 6.11
CA GLU A 526 -1.35 8.56 5.11
C GLU A 526 -2.79 9.07 5.02
N TYR A 527 -3.34 9.10 3.82
CA TYR A 527 -4.75 9.45 3.63
C TYR A 527 -5.68 8.31 4.04
N ASN A 528 -6.91 8.66 4.44
CA ASN A 528 -7.99 7.70 4.56
C ASN A 528 -8.26 7.08 3.18
N SER A 529 -8.57 5.79 3.15
CA SER A 529 -8.88 5.08 1.91
C SER A 529 -10.23 4.39 2.01
N LYS A 530 -10.95 4.30 0.89
CA LYS A 530 -12.17 3.51 0.78
C LYS A 530 -12.35 3.02 -0.64
N GLY A 531 -12.95 1.85 -0.82
CA GLY A 531 -13.13 1.31 -2.16
C GLY A 531 -13.84 -0.02 -2.20
N VAL A 532 -14.26 -0.38 -3.42
CA VAL A 532 -14.87 -1.65 -3.75
C VAL A 532 -13.81 -2.61 -4.28
N LYS A 533 -13.84 -3.87 -3.84
CA LYS A 533 -12.99 -4.96 -4.31
C LYS A 533 -13.84 -6.09 -4.89
N LYS A 534 -13.34 -6.71 -5.95
CA LYS A 534 -13.93 -7.94 -6.52
C LYS A 534 -13.29 -9.14 -5.82
N ILE A 535 -14.10 -10.13 -5.45
CA ILE A 535 -13.69 -11.32 -4.73
C ILE A 535 -13.87 -12.53 -5.64
N LEU A 536 -12.78 -13.27 -5.85
CA LEU A 536 -12.80 -14.62 -6.40
C LEU A 536 -11.98 -15.48 -5.47
N PHE A 537 -12.60 -16.48 -4.85
CA PHE A 537 -11.97 -17.28 -3.80
C PHE A 537 -12.45 -18.72 -3.83
N TYR A 538 -11.61 -19.63 -3.36
CA TYR A 538 -11.96 -21.03 -3.14
C TYR A 538 -11.72 -21.36 -1.67
N ASN A 539 -12.69 -22.01 -1.03
CA ASN A 539 -12.50 -22.71 0.25
C ASN A 539 -12.95 -24.17 0.11
N ASN A 540 -12.55 -25.04 1.03
CA ASN A 540 -13.02 -26.43 1.02
C ASN A 540 -14.46 -26.58 1.56
N GLU A 541 -15.05 -25.50 2.08
CA GLU A 541 -16.36 -25.53 2.72
C GLU A 541 -17.47 -25.37 1.68
N ASP A 542 -17.55 -24.20 1.07
CA ASP A 542 -18.58 -23.79 0.10
C ASP A 542 -18.00 -23.59 -1.31
N ARG A 543 -16.75 -24.03 -1.53
CA ARG A 543 -16.05 -24.13 -2.82
C ARG A 543 -15.80 -22.77 -3.48
N VAL A 544 -16.10 -22.63 -4.78
CA VAL A 544 -15.77 -21.43 -5.58
C VAL A 544 -16.79 -20.32 -5.30
N HIS A 545 -16.28 -19.16 -4.89
CA HIS A 545 -17.06 -17.96 -4.60
C HIS A 545 -16.70 -16.84 -5.54
N ILE A 546 -17.73 -16.14 -6.00
CA ILE A 546 -17.59 -14.78 -6.54
C ILE A 546 -18.22 -13.81 -5.56
N GLY A 547 -17.72 -12.58 -5.48
CA GLY A 547 -18.26 -11.62 -4.55
C GLY A 547 -17.80 -10.21 -4.78
N ILE A 548 -18.42 -9.29 -4.05
CA ILE A 548 -18.06 -7.89 -3.98
C ILE A 548 -17.80 -7.54 -2.53
N GLY A 549 -16.73 -6.80 -2.28
CA GLY A 549 -16.39 -6.29 -0.96
C GLY A 549 -16.28 -4.78 -0.99
N TYR A 550 -16.60 -4.14 0.13
CA TYR A 550 -16.32 -2.74 0.38
C TYR A 550 -15.39 -2.63 1.58
N GLN A 551 -14.34 -1.83 1.44
CA GLN A 551 -13.36 -1.59 2.49
C GLN A 551 -13.24 -0.09 2.76
N ALA A 552 -13.11 0.30 4.03
CA ALA A 552 -12.77 1.64 4.45
C ALA A 552 -11.70 1.61 5.53
N GLU A 553 -10.59 2.32 5.32
CA GLU A 553 -9.50 2.49 6.27
C GLU A 553 -9.39 3.96 6.68
N LYS A 554 -9.27 4.18 7.99
CA LYS A 554 -9.10 5.49 8.58
C LYS A 554 -7.73 5.59 9.24
N GLN A 555 -7.00 6.63 8.90
CA GLN A 555 -5.69 6.96 9.45
C GLN A 555 -5.84 7.96 10.62
N LYS A 556 -4.94 7.88 11.60
CA LYS A 556 -4.79 8.84 12.70
C LYS A 556 -3.34 8.88 13.16
N TRP A 557 -2.95 9.99 13.77
CA TRP A 557 -1.65 10.15 14.42
C TRP A 557 -1.30 8.97 15.33
N ARG A 558 -0.05 8.47 15.19
CA ARG A 558 0.52 7.35 15.96
C ARG A 558 -0.31 6.05 15.93
N LYS A 559 -1.18 5.86 14.94
CA LYS A 559 -1.89 4.59 14.72
C LYS A 559 -1.40 3.93 13.44
N TYR A 560 -0.68 2.82 13.59
CA TYR A 560 -0.10 2.07 12.48
C TYR A 560 -0.59 0.61 12.50
N PRO A 561 -0.97 0.01 11.34
CA PRO A 561 -0.97 0.58 9.98
C PRO A 561 -2.18 1.46 9.64
N PHE A 562 -3.19 1.48 10.51
CA PHE A 562 -4.37 2.32 10.43
C PHE A 562 -4.98 2.49 11.83
N ALA A 563 -5.85 3.48 12.03
CA ALA A 563 -6.63 3.63 13.25
C ALA A 563 -7.86 2.72 13.28
N SER A 564 -8.53 2.57 12.14
CA SER A 564 -9.61 1.60 11.99
C SER A 564 -9.74 1.11 10.55
N LYS A 565 -10.08 -0.16 10.38
CA LYS A 565 -10.38 -0.78 9.10
C LYS A 565 -11.72 -1.50 9.18
N GLN A 566 -12.62 -1.17 8.27
CA GLN A 566 -13.94 -1.77 8.13
C GLN A 566 -14.02 -2.48 6.78
N GLU A 567 -14.53 -3.69 6.77
CA GLU A 567 -14.67 -4.52 5.58
C GLU A 567 -16.02 -5.23 5.60
N VAL A 568 -16.79 -5.10 4.52
CA VAL A 568 -18.03 -5.84 4.29
C VAL A 568 -17.87 -6.60 2.98
N ASN A 569 -18.08 -7.91 3.00
CA ASN A 569 -18.00 -8.78 1.83
C ASN A 569 -19.34 -9.49 1.64
N VAL A 570 -19.86 -9.46 0.42
CA VAL A 570 -20.98 -10.31 -0.01
C VAL A 570 -20.44 -11.29 -1.04
N LYS A 571 -20.62 -12.57 -0.77
CA LYS A 571 -20.09 -13.69 -1.55
C LYS A 571 -21.24 -14.58 -1.99
N TYR A 572 -21.13 -15.15 -3.18
CA TYR A 572 -22.04 -16.13 -3.73
C TYR A 572 -21.25 -17.39 -4.08
N SER A 573 -21.61 -18.52 -3.48
CA SER A 573 -21.05 -19.83 -3.82
C SER A 573 -21.68 -20.32 -5.12
N LEU A 574 -20.83 -20.54 -6.14
CA LEU A 574 -21.27 -21.06 -7.43
C LEU A 574 -21.73 -22.52 -7.37
N MET A 575 -21.23 -23.27 -6.39
CA MET A 575 -21.48 -24.71 -6.27
C MET A 575 -22.61 -25.04 -5.29
N GLU A 576 -22.88 -24.13 -4.35
CA GLU A 576 -23.95 -24.30 -3.35
C GLU A 576 -25.17 -23.42 -3.62
N ALA A 577 -25.07 -22.52 -4.61
CA ALA A 577 -26.10 -21.56 -5.00
C ALA A 577 -26.62 -20.74 -3.81
N ALA A 578 -25.70 -20.27 -2.96
CA ALA A 578 -26.01 -19.61 -1.70
C ALA A 578 -25.16 -18.37 -1.45
N PHE A 579 -25.73 -17.38 -0.78
CA PHE A 579 -25.05 -16.16 -0.36
C PHE A 579 -24.43 -16.31 1.04
N SER A 580 -23.27 -15.69 1.21
CA SER A 580 -22.68 -15.43 2.52
C SER A 580 -22.23 -13.98 2.63
N THR A 581 -22.45 -13.40 3.81
CA THR A 581 -22.06 -12.04 4.13
C THR A 581 -21.08 -12.06 5.30
N GLU A 582 -20.00 -11.30 5.17
CA GLU A 582 -18.95 -11.20 6.17
C GLU A 582 -18.66 -9.73 6.44
N TYR A 583 -18.64 -9.36 7.72
CA TYR A 583 -18.18 -8.07 8.19
C TYR A 583 -16.98 -8.26 9.13
N LYS A 584 -15.95 -7.43 8.93
CA LYS A 584 -14.76 -7.35 9.76
C LYS A 584 -14.45 -5.90 10.10
N GLY A 585 -14.43 -5.61 11.39
CA GLY A 585 -14.03 -4.31 11.93
C GLY A 585 -12.81 -4.46 12.83
N VAL A 586 -11.75 -3.71 12.54
CA VAL A 586 -10.55 -3.67 13.40
C VAL A 586 -10.30 -2.23 13.79
N PHE A 587 -10.09 -1.99 15.09
CA PHE A 587 -9.67 -0.71 15.63
C PHE A 587 -8.35 -0.92 16.36
N THR A 588 -7.32 -0.21 15.90
CA THR A 588 -5.95 -0.42 16.37
C THR A 588 -5.73 0.28 17.71
N GLU A 589 -5.14 -0.44 18.67
CA GLU A 589 -4.70 0.11 19.95
C GLU A 589 -5.76 0.97 20.66
N VAL A 590 -6.93 0.37 20.89
CA VAL A 590 -8.05 1.01 21.61
C VAL A 590 -7.79 0.98 23.12
N ILE A 591 -7.20 -0.11 23.63
CA ILE A 591 -6.87 -0.30 25.05
C ILE A 591 -5.36 -0.56 25.15
N GLY A 592 -4.57 0.49 25.32
CA GLY A 592 -3.10 0.39 25.24
C GLY A 592 -2.67 -0.23 23.91
N LYS A 593 -1.92 -1.33 23.95
CA LYS A 593 -1.46 -2.08 22.75
C LYS A 593 -2.46 -3.14 22.24
N TRP A 594 -3.67 -3.19 22.82
CA TRP A 594 -4.72 -4.13 22.38
C TRP A 594 -5.64 -3.49 21.35
N ASN A 595 -5.87 -4.22 20.27
CA ASN A 595 -6.82 -3.85 19.23
C ASN A 595 -8.21 -4.35 19.62
N LEU A 596 -9.26 -3.62 19.22
CA LEU A 596 -10.63 -4.12 19.23
C LEU A 596 -10.92 -4.76 17.86
N ALA A 597 -11.51 -5.96 17.87
CA ALA A 597 -11.92 -6.70 16.70
C ALA A 597 -13.42 -7.03 16.78
N LEU A 598 -14.11 -6.82 15.66
CA LEU A 598 -15.51 -7.13 15.44
C LEU A 598 -15.59 -8.05 14.22
N ASP A 599 -16.29 -9.16 14.35
CA ASP A 599 -16.54 -10.07 13.24
C ASP A 599 -18.04 -10.42 13.22
N ALA A 600 -18.63 -10.46 12.03
CA ALA A 600 -19.97 -10.99 11.82
C ALA A 600 -20.00 -11.78 10.52
N ASN A 601 -20.43 -13.03 10.57
CA ASN A 601 -20.56 -13.91 9.42
C ASN A 601 -21.98 -14.45 9.37
N TYR A 602 -22.61 -14.33 8.22
CA TYR A 602 -23.95 -14.86 7.99
C TYR A 602 -23.95 -15.69 6.72
N ASP A 603 -24.24 -16.98 6.86
CA ASP A 603 -24.40 -17.91 5.75
C ASP A 603 -25.90 -18.17 5.56
N TRP A 604 -26.45 -17.74 4.41
CA TRP A 604 -27.87 -17.91 4.10
C TRP A 604 -28.25 -19.39 4.00
N ILE A 605 -27.40 -20.16 3.32
CA ILE A 605 -27.41 -21.62 3.29
C ILE A 605 -25.94 -22.07 3.31
N ARG A 606 -25.60 -22.91 4.27
CA ARG A 606 -24.32 -23.58 4.40
C ARG A 606 -24.52 -25.08 4.34
N TRP A 607 -23.80 -25.75 3.44
CA TRP A 607 -23.87 -27.21 3.30
C TRP A 607 -22.79 -27.88 4.16
N ILE A 608 -23.25 -28.81 5.01
CA ILE A 608 -22.43 -29.51 5.99
C ILE A 608 -22.64 -31.01 5.79
N ASN A 609 -21.57 -31.79 5.67
CA ASN A 609 -21.74 -33.24 5.63
C ASN A 609 -21.99 -33.78 7.05
N TYR A 610 -22.89 -34.72 7.19
CA TYR A 610 -23.20 -35.41 8.44
C TYR A 610 -23.47 -36.89 8.16
N PHE A 611 -22.68 -37.76 8.80
CA PHE A 611 -22.72 -39.22 8.62
C PHE A 611 -23.05 -39.96 9.94
N GLY A 612 -23.58 -39.23 10.92
CA GLY A 612 -23.81 -39.75 12.27
C GLY A 612 -22.64 -39.49 13.23
N ILE A 613 -22.84 -39.90 14.49
CA ILE A 613 -21.90 -39.71 15.61
C ILE A 613 -21.12 -41.01 15.85
N GLY A 614 -19.81 -40.88 16.08
CA GLY A 614 -18.92 -41.99 16.41
C GLY A 614 -17.84 -42.24 15.37
N ASN A 615 -16.87 -43.04 15.75
CA ASN A 615 -15.70 -43.39 14.94
C ASN A 615 -15.95 -44.58 14.00
N SER A 616 -16.98 -45.38 14.27
CA SER A 616 -17.38 -46.55 13.45
C SER A 616 -18.59 -46.31 12.54
N THR A 617 -19.04 -45.06 12.33
CA THR A 617 -20.19 -44.79 11.45
C THR A 617 -19.94 -45.32 10.04
N GLU A 618 -20.93 -46.02 9.47
CA GLU A 618 -20.85 -46.57 8.12
C GLU A 618 -21.36 -45.59 7.08
N ARG A 619 -20.78 -45.65 5.87
CA ARG A 619 -21.29 -44.96 4.70
C ARG A 619 -21.85 -46.00 3.75
N VAL A 620 -23.14 -45.93 3.46
CA VAL A 620 -23.80 -46.83 2.51
C VAL A 620 -23.41 -46.39 1.10
N LYS A 621 -22.88 -47.33 0.30
CA LYS A 621 -22.61 -47.15 -1.13
C LYS A 621 -23.70 -47.86 -1.93
N THR A 622 -24.83 -47.20 -2.21
CA THR A 622 -25.82 -47.70 -3.19
C THR A 622 -25.49 -47.17 -4.60
N GLY A 623 -25.80 -47.95 -5.63
CA GLY A 623 -25.37 -47.74 -7.03
C GLY A 623 -25.84 -46.46 -7.73
N SER A 624 -26.60 -45.60 -7.06
CA SER A 624 -26.94 -44.24 -7.50
C SER A 624 -26.64 -43.24 -6.38
N GLU A 625 -25.36 -42.89 -6.19
CA GLU A 625 -24.96 -41.97 -5.11
C GLU A 625 -25.59 -40.58 -5.28
N ASN A 626 -26.65 -40.28 -4.53
CA ASN A 626 -27.00 -38.89 -4.27
C ASN A 626 -26.01 -38.33 -3.24
N LEU A 627 -24.96 -37.66 -3.73
CA LEU A 627 -23.95 -36.97 -2.92
C LEU A 627 -24.55 -36.02 -1.87
N ASN A 628 -25.81 -35.62 -2.04
CA ASN A 628 -26.50 -34.75 -1.11
C ASN A 628 -27.20 -35.49 0.03
N TYR A 629 -27.36 -36.82 0.01
CA TYR A 629 -28.04 -37.58 1.08
C TYR A 629 -27.39 -37.33 2.45
N TYR A 630 -26.06 -37.37 2.52
CA TYR A 630 -25.30 -37.08 3.75
C TYR A 630 -25.04 -35.58 3.97
N ARG A 631 -25.70 -34.68 3.24
CA ARG A 631 -25.54 -33.24 3.43
C ARG A 631 -26.74 -32.64 4.16
N MET A 632 -26.45 -31.96 5.25
CA MET A 632 -27.37 -31.10 5.97
C MET A 632 -27.19 -29.66 5.50
N ARG A 633 -28.30 -28.94 5.35
CA ARG A 633 -28.31 -27.49 5.09
C ARG A 633 -28.60 -26.73 6.37
N THR A 634 -27.87 -25.65 6.58
CA THR A 634 -28.04 -24.81 7.77
C THR A 634 -28.02 -23.33 7.40
N ARG A 635 -28.74 -22.51 8.15
CA ARG A 635 -28.54 -21.05 8.18
C ARG A 635 -27.78 -20.72 9.46
N GLN A 636 -26.72 -19.95 9.33
CA GLN A 636 -25.82 -19.67 10.46
C GLN A 636 -25.49 -18.19 10.54
N LEU A 637 -25.62 -17.63 11.73
CA LEU A 637 -25.06 -16.33 12.09
C LEU A 637 -23.98 -16.57 13.15
N LEU A 638 -22.81 -15.98 13.00
CA LEU A 638 -21.77 -15.92 14.02
C LEU A 638 -21.29 -14.48 14.13
N THR A 639 -21.50 -13.86 15.29
CA THR A 639 -20.96 -12.54 15.60
C THR A 639 -20.00 -12.64 16.78
N SER A 640 -18.91 -11.88 16.76
CA SER A 640 -17.99 -11.79 17.88
C SER A 640 -17.43 -10.39 18.06
N ILE A 641 -17.24 -10.02 19.33
CA ILE A 641 -16.53 -8.83 19.75
C ILE A 641 -15.38 -9.26 20.65
N GLY A 642 -14.19 -8.75 20.41
CA GLY A 642 -13.03 -9.15 21.17
C GLY A 642 -11.87 -8.20 21.08
N ILE A 643 -10.83 -8.49 21.85
CA ILE A 643 -9.56 -7.80 21.80
C ILE A 643 -8.47 -8.75 21.31
N ASN A 644 -7.52 -8.23 20.56
CA ASN A 644 -6.34 -8.99 20.18
C ASN A 644 -5.06 -8.18 20.32
N ARG A 645 -3.95 -8.88 20.54
CA ARG A 645 -2.62 -8.29 20.63
C ARG A 645 -1.56 -9.25 20.13
N THR A 646 -0.54 -8.69 19.50
CA THR A 646 0.68 -9.42 19.13
C THR A 646 1.77 -9.14 20.16
N PHE A 647 2.36 -10.20 20.71
CA PHE A 647 3.49 -10.18 21.63
C PHE A 647 4.75 -10.65 20.90
N GLY A 648 5.76 -9.78 20.83
CA GLY A 648 6.92 -10.01 19.97
C GLY A 648 6.51 -10.20 18.49
N PRO A 649 7.36 -10.82 17.66
CA PRO A 649 7.07 -11.00 16.23
C PRO A 649 6.25 -12.26 15.89
N TYR A 650 6.02 -13.17 16.85
CA TYR A 650 5.51 -14.52 16.55
C TYR A 650 4.23 -14.90 17.30
N SER A 651 3.95 -14.29 18.46
CA SER A 651 2.84 -14.70 19.34
C SER A 651 1.65 -13.75 19.22
N HIS A 652 0.47 -14.28 18.93
CA HIS A 652 -0.77 -13.52 18.79
C HIS A 652 -1.80 -14.10 19.76
N VAL A 653 -2.44 -13.23 20.53
CA VAL A 653 -3.49 -13.60 21.50
C VAL A 653 -4.77 -12.86 21.13
N GLY A 654 -5.89 -13.58 21.10
CA GLY A 654 -7.24 -13.04 20.94
C GLY A 654 -8.13 -13.48 22.09
N ILE A 655 -8.96 -12.58 22.59
CA ILE A 655 -9.99 -12.86 23.59
C ILE A 655 -11.29 -12.27 23.05
N SER A 656 -12.33 -13.08 22.90
CA SER A 656 -13.60 -12.65 22.29
C SER A 656 -14.79 -13.27 23.00
N THR A 657 -15.89 -12.53 23.03
CA THR A 657 -17.22 -13.10 23.25
C THR A 657 -17.91 -13.26 21.91
N PHE A 658 -18.82 -14.22 21.80
CA PHE A 658 -19.54 -14.49 20.57
C PHE A 658 -21.00 -14.84 20.82
N TYR A 659 -21.81 -14.59 19.81
CA TYR A 659 -23.18 -15.06 19.67
C TYR A 659 -23.29 -15.83 18.36
N GLN A 660 -23.90 -17.00 18.39
CA GLN A 660 -24.08 -17.84 17.21
C GLN A 660 -25.48 -18.41 17.14
N THR A 661 -26.00 -18.56 15.92
CA THR A 661 -27.29 -19.23 15.66
C THR A 661 -27.08 -20.42 14.73
N TYR A 662 -27.84 -21.48 14.98
CA TYR A 662 -27.93 -22.65 14.12
C TYR A 662 -29.41 -22.91 13.81
N ASP A 663 -29.76 -22.81 12.54
CA ASP A 663 -31.08 -23.13 11.99
C ASP A 663 -30.90 -24.25 10.95
N ILE A 664 -31.31 -25.48 11.29
CA ILE A 664 -31.19 -26.62 10.38
C ILE A 664 -32.40 -26.62 9.44
N VAL A 665 -32.14 -26.59 8.14
CA VAL A 665 -33.20 -26.67 7.13
C VAL A 665 -33.74 -28.10 7.09
N LYS A 666 -35.06 -28.24 7.26
CA LYS A 666 -35.73 -29.53 7.27
C LYS A 666 -35.86 -30.12 5.87
N ASP A 667 -34.92 -30.98 5.52
CA ASP A 667 -34.89 -31.76 4.29
C ASP A 667 -35.20 -33.22 4.59
N ASN A 668 -36.39 -33.69 4.22
CA ASN A 668 -36.88 -35.02 4.60
C ASN A 668 -36.15 -36.18 3.88
N ASP A 669 -35.40 -35.90 2.80
CA ASP A 669 -34.66 -36.87 1.98
C ASP A 669 -33.18 -37.03 2.41
N ARG A 670 -32.84 -36.60 3.63
CA ARG A 670 -31.45 -36.55 4.12
C ARG A 670 -31.22 -37.53 5.25
N PHE A 671 -29.96 -37.94 5.39
CA PHE A 671 -29.50 -38.81 6.47
C PHE A 671 -29.91 -38.30 7.85
N VAL A 672 -29.79 -36.99 8.11
CA VAL A 672 -30.17 -36.37 9.40
C VAL A 672 -31.67 -36.43 9.69
N ALA A 673 -32.52 -36.53 8.66
CA ALA A 673 -33.97 -36.68 8.82
C ALA A 673 -34.37 -38.13 9.07
N GLU A 674 -33.70 -39.08 8.41
CA GLU A 674 -33.93 -40.52 8.60
C GLU A 674 -33.31 -41.04 9.91
N HIS A 675 -32.25 -40.40 10.40
CA HIS A 675 -31.51 -40.78 11.60
C HIS A 675 -31.38 -39.58 12.57
N PRO A 676 -32.50 -39.08 13.13
CA PRO A 676 -32.47 -37.93 14.02
C PRO A 676 -31.72 -38.25 15.31
N THR A 677 -30.95 -37.30 15.83
CA THR A 677 -30.33 -37.40 17.15
C THR A 677 -31.31 -37.14 18.28
N ASN A 678 -32.41 -36.45 17.98
CA ASN A 678 -33.53 -36.21 18.88
C ASN A 678 -34.86 -36.61 18.22
N MET A 679 -35.47 -37.69 18.71
CA MET A 679 -36.70 -38.26 18.16
C MET A 679 -37.92 -37.32 18.26
N ASN A 680 -37.90 -36.33 19.14
CA ASN A 680 -38.98 -35.34 19.29
C ASN A 680 -38.88 -34.18 18.28
N GLY A 681 -37.95 -34.25 17.31
CA GLY A 681 -37.78 -33.22 16.27
C GLY A 681 -37.00 -31.97 16.72
N GLY A 682 -36.48 -31.96 17.96
CA GLY A 682 -35.71 -30.84 18.52
C GLY A 682 -34.38 -30.53 17.80
N ASP A 683 -33.94 -31.40 16.88
CA ASP A 683 -32.78 -31.17 16.02
C ASP A 683 -33.02 -30.01 15.03
N TYR A 684 -34.27 -29.76 14.62
CA TYR A 684 -34.64 -28.71 13.65
C TYR A 684 -35.02 -27.38 14.30
N ALA A 685 -35.07 -27.32 15.64
CA ALA A 685 -35.34 -26.07 16.32
C ALA A 685 -34.17 -25.11 16.13
N LYS A 686 -34.45 -23.85 15.77
CA LYS A 686 -33.42 -22.81 15.74
C LYS A 686 -32.87 -22.59 17.15
N LYS A 687 -31.56 -22.77 17.30
CA LYS A 687 -30.85 -22.60 18.57
C LYS A 687 -29.94 -21.38 18.56
N ASP A 688 -29.86 -20.75 19.72
CA ASP A 688 -29.16 -19.50 19.97
C ASP A 688 -28.11 -19.77 21.05
N PHE A 689 -26.84 -19.52 20.77
CA PHE A 689 -25.76 -19.77 21.73
C PHE A 689 -24.94 -18.50 21.98
N GLY A 690 -24.50 -18.33 23.21
CA GLY A 690 -23.54 -17.32 23.62
C GLY A 690 -22.30 -17.95 24.24
N GLY A 691 -21.15 -17.31 24.11
CA GLY A 691 -19.92 -17.85 24.67
C GLY A 691 -18.75 -16.89 24.68
N ALA A 692 -17.63 -17.39 25.19
CA ALA A 692 -16.34 -16.71 25.20
C ALA A 692 -15.25 -17.65 24.67
N ARG A 693 -14.25 -17.08 24.01
CA ARG A 693 -13.13 -17.80 23.40
C ARG A 693 -11.81 -17.05 23.59
N ILE A 694 -10.77 -17.80 23.89
CA ILE A 694 -9.38 -17.35 23.91
C ILE A 694 -8.64 -18.12 22.81
N ASP A 695 -7.97 -17.38 21.93
CA ASP A 695 -7.18 -17.91 20.83
C ASP A 695 -5.70 -17.53 20.99
N TYR A 696 -4.81 -18.49 20.79
CA TYR A 696 -3.37 -18.29 20.78
C TYR A 696 -2.76 -18.82 19.48
N LEU A 697 -1.97 -18.00 18.80
CA LEU A 697 -1.22 -18.36 17.60
C LEU A 697 0.25 -18.01 17.81
N PHE A 698 1.11 -19.02 17.82
CA PHE A 698 2.55 -18.86 17.66
C PHE A 698 2.95 -19.27 16.24
N GLN A 699 3.58 -18.38 15.48
CA GLN A 699 4.02 -18.69 14.12
C GLN A 699 5.42 -18.13 13.85
N LYS A 700 6.40 -19.02 13.71
CA LYS A 700 7.77 -18.70 13.31
C LYS A 700 8.16 -19.59 12.13
N VAL A 701 8.00 -19.06 10.92
CA VAL A 701 8.27 -19.76 9.65
C VAL A 701 9.12 -18.89 8.73
N ASN A 702 9.92 -19.53 7.88
CA ASN A 702 10.81 -18.84 6.94
C ASN A 702 10.09 -18.20 5.74
N ASP A 703 8.90 -18.67 5.40
CA ASP A 703 8.08 -18.19 4.29
C ASP A 703 6.60 -18.35 4.70
N LYS A 704 5.77 -17.32 4.51
CA LYS A 704 4.34 -17.36 4.91
C LYS A 704 3.44 -18.05 3.89
N VAL A 705 3.89 -18.18 2.64
CA VAL A 705 3.11 -18.70 1.51
C VAL A 705 3.37 -20.18 1.29
N LEU A 706 4.64 -20.58 1.26
CA LEU A 706 5.04 -21.98 1.21
C LEU A 706 6.24 -22.20 2.15
N PRO A 707 5.97 -22.38 3.46
CA PRO A 707 7.00 -22.60 4.47
C PRO A 707 7.80 -23.87 4.18
N THR A 708 9.12 -23.80 4.39
CA THR A 708 10.02 -24.98 4.31
C THR A 708 10.81 -25.21 5.58
N LYS A 709 10.75 -24.26 6.52
CA LYS A 709 11.39 -24.35 7.83
C LYS A 709 10.58 -23.57 8.86
N GLY A 710 10.33 -24.18 10.02
CA GLY A 710 9.77 -23.50 11.18
C GLY A 710 8.60 -24.25 11.81
N ILE A 711 7.87 -23.53 12.65
CA ILE A 711 6.79 -24.07 13.47
C ILE A 711 5.59 -23.11 13.48
N LYS A 712 4.40 -23.70 13.47
CA LYS A 712 3.14 -23.02 13.77
C LYS A 712 2.43 -23.79 14.88
N PHE A 713 1.98 -23.10 15.91
CA PHE A 713 1.21 -23.66 16.99
C PHE A 713 -0.04 -22.81 17.18
N VAL A 714 -1.20 -23.45 17.22
CA VAL A 714 -2.50 -22.82 17.41
C VAL A 714 -3.20 -23.53 18.55
N SER A 715 -3.71 -22.77 19.52
CA SER A 715 -4.53 -23.28 20.61
C SER A 715 -5.75 -22.40 20.77
N SER A 716 -6.90 -23.00 21.07
CA SER A 716 -8.15 -22.28 21.30
C SER A 716 -8.93 -22.95 22.43
N VAL A 717 -9.42 -22.12 23.35
CA VAL A 717 -10.27 -22.52 24.47
C VAL A 717 -11.55 -21.72 24.39
N SER A 718 -12.70 -22.39 24.44
CA SER A 718 -13.99 -21.70 24.43
C SER A 718 -14.98 -22.32 25.39
N TYR A 719 -15.87 -21.51 25.94
CA TYR A 719 -17.07 -21.94 26.64
C TYR A 719 -18.29 -21.45 25.86
N THR A 720 -19.25 -22.35 25.63
CA THR A 720 -20.48 -22.09 24.88
C THR A 720 -21.67 -22.55 25.70
N ARG A 721 -22.75 -21.77 25.68
CA ARG A 721 -24.01 -22.09 26.35
C ARG A 721 -25.18 -21.77 25.43
N ASP A 722 -26.20 -22.62 25.42
CA ASP A 722 -27.49 -22.33 24.83
C ASP A 722 -28.23 -21.26 25.66
N LEU A 723 -28.74 -20.23 24.99
CA LEU A 723 -29.36 -19.07 25.63
C LEU A 723 -30.78 -19.35 26.12
N LYS A 724 -31.43 -20.41 25.65
CA LYS A 724 -32.77 -20.85 26.08
C LYS A 724 -32.67 -22.06 27.02
N GLU A 725 -31.81 -23.02 26.71
CA GLU A 725 -31.60 -24.24 27.50
C GLU A 725 -30.29 -24.16 28.29
N SER A 726 -30.29 -23.49 29.45
CA SER A 726 -29.06 -23.20 30.21
C SER A 726 -28.20 -24.42 30.57
N GLU A 727 -28.84 -25.57 30.78
CA GLU A 727 -28.19 -26.86 31.08
C GLU A 727 -27.39 -27.41 29.89
N LYS A 728 -27.65 -26.93 28.67
CA LYS A 728 -26.86 -27.22 27.48
C LYS A 728 -25.70 -26.23 27.37
N SER A 729 -24.61 -26.59 28.02
CA SER A 729 -23.36 -25.85 27.93
C SER A 729 -22.15 -26.79 27.83
N PHE A 730 -21.09 -26.29 27.22
CA PHE A 730 -19.88 -27.07 27.01
C PHE A 730 -18.63 -26.21 26.95
N GLY A 731 -17.52 -26.76 27.45
CA GLY A 731 -16.18 -26.27 27.20
C GLY A 731 -15.57 -26.98 26.00
N ARG A 732 -14.80 -26.28 25.18
CA ARG A 732 -14.00 -26.84 24.09
C ARG A 732 -12.55 -26.43 24.25
N PHE A 733 -11.65 -27.40 24.20
CA PHE A 733 -10.23 -27.18 24.06
C PHE A 733 -9.76 -27.77 22.74
N SER A 734 -8.99 -27.02 21.97
CA SER A 734 -8.41 -27.50 20.72
C SER A 734 -7.00 -26.97 20.54
N SER A 735 -6.11 -27.80 20.02
CA SER A 735 -4.72 -27.44 19.77
C SER A 735 -4.19 -28.16 18.55
N ALA A 736 -3.34 -27.48 17.78
CA ALA A 736 -2.65 -28.04 16.65
C ALA A 736 -1.23 -27.46 16.53
N VAL A 737 -0.27 -28.33 16.23
CA VAL A 737 1.11 -27.97 15.92
C VAL A 737 1.42 -28.37 14.48
N THR A 738 2.18 -27.53 13.78
CA THR A 738 2.68 -27.78 12.44
C THR A 738 4.18 -27.54 12.42
N PHE A 739 4.94 -28.55 12.03
CA PHE A 739 6.37 -28.48 11.81
C PHE A 739 6.68 -28.51 10.31
N TYR A 740 7.63 -27.67 9.92
CA TYR A 740 8.29 -27.72 8.62
C TYR A 740 9.76 -27.99 8.89
N VAL A 741 10.19 -29.24 8.67
CA VAL A 741 11.54 -29.70 8.99
C VAL A 741 12.30 -29.90 7.68
N PRO A 742 13.27 -29.03 7.35
CA PRO A 742 14.14 -29.29 6.22
C PRO A 742 14.96 -30.55 6.52
N LEU A 743 14.95 -31.51 5.61
CA LEU A 743 15.73 -32.74 5.72
C LEU A 743 17.07 -32.54 4.99
N PHE A 744 17.19 -33.09 3.78
CA PHE A 744 18.37 -32.97 2.93
C PHE A 744 17.99 -32.43 1.54
N GLY A 745 18.87 -31.62 0.96
CA GLY A 745 18.66 -31.02 -0.36
C GLY A 745 17.36 -30.21 -0.44
N SER A 746 16.41 -30.71 -1.24
CA SER A 746 15.10 -30.08 -1.49
C SER A 746 13.94 -30.75 -0.76
N PHE A 747 14.23 -31.70 0.13
CA PHE A 747 13.21 -32.40 0.90
C PHE A 747 12.85 -31.67 2.19
N VAL A 748 11.56 -31.53 2.43
CA VAL A 748 10.95 -30.97 3.65
C VAL A 748 9.97 -31.99 4.19
N TYR A 749 10.08 -32.30 5.46
CA TYR A 749 9.06 -33.05 6.18
C TYR A 749 8.05 -32.08 6.79
N TYR A 750 6.79 -32.19 6.37
CA TYR A 750 5.66 -31.46 6.93
C TYR A 750 4.90 -32.40 7.86
N LEU A 751 4.74 -31.97 9.11
CA LEU A 751 3.93 -32.67 10.11
C LEU A 751 2.92 -31.68 10.66
N LYS A 752 1.63 -31.97 10.54
CA LYS A 752 0.57 -31.27 11.29
C LYS A 752 -0.12 -32.28 12.19
N ALA A 753 -0.03 -32.09 13.50
CA ALA A 753 -0.76 -32.89 14.48
C ALA A 753 -1.72 -31.99 15.25
N GLY A 754 -2.94 -32.44 15.49
CA GLY A 754 -3.91 -31.68 16.26
C GLY A 754 -4.94 -32.55 16.94
N GLY A 755 -5.58 -31.97 17.94
CA GLY A 755 -6.64 -32.62 18.69
C GLY A 755 -7.57 -31.61 19.33
N ALA A 756 -8.75 -32.09 19.69
CA ALA A 756 -9.75 -31.30 20.39
C ALA A 756 -10.60 -32.19 21.29
N THR A 757 -11.10 -31.61 22.38
CA THR A 757 -11.99 -32.28 23.33
C THR A 757 -13.10 -31.33 23.78
N LEU A 758 -14.24 -31.90 24.17
CA LEU A 758 -15.44 -31.21 24.63
C LEU A 758 -15.83 -31.73 26.02
N THR A 759 -16.18 -30.83 26.93
CA THR A 759 -16.78 -31.14 28.23
C THR A 759 -18.24 -30.70 28.26
N GLY A 760 -19.12 -31.37 29.00
CA GLY A 760 -20.55 -31.00 29.05
C GLY A 760 -21.39 -31.60 27.90
N THR A 761 -22.42 -30.86 27.48
CA THR A 761 -23.56 -31.33 26.67
C THR A 761 -23.71 -30.55 25.35
N PRO A 762 -22.76 -30.69 24.40
CA PRO A 762 -22.85 -30.05 23.09
C PRO A 762 -23.94 -30.69 22.22
N GLU A 763 -24.46 -29.92 21.26
CA GLU A 763 -25.29 -30.45 20.17
C GLU A 763 -24.44 -31.25 19.16
N PHE A 764 -25.05 -32.15 18.39
CA PHE A 764 -24.31 -33.05 17.50
C PHE A 764 -23.45 -32.31 16.46
N TYR A 765 -23.94 -31.18 15.95
CA TYR A 765 -23.21 -30.33 14.99
C TYR A 765 -22.12 -29.47 15.64
N GLN A 766 -22.01 -29.45 16.97
CA GLN A 766 -20.94 -28.79 17.74
C GLN A 766 -19.83 -29.76 18.15
N LEU A 767 -19.98 -31.06 17.87
CA LEU A 767 -18.96 -32.07 18.15
C LEU A 767 -17.67 -31.83 17.35
N ASN A 768 -16.58 -32.42 17.83
CA ASN A 768 -15.31 -32.41 17.10
C ASN A 768 -15.39 -33.33 15.89
N VAL A 769 -14.73 -32.90 14.81
CA VAL A 769 -14.89 -33.50 13.48
C VAL A 769 -13.55 -33.70 12.79
N ILE A 770 -13.38 -34.85 12.15
CA ILE A 770 -12.25 -35.14 11.25
C ILE A 770 -12.76 -35.60 9.88
N GLY A 771 -11.92 -35.46 8.85
CA GLY A 771 -12.23 -35.79 7.46
C GLY A 771 -12.09 -34.59 6.51
N GLY A 772 -11.51 -34.84 5.34
CA GLY A 772 -11.21 -33.83 4.32
C GLY A 772 -9.84 -33.17 4.49
N GLY A 773 -9.54 -32.21 3.61
CA GLY A 773 -8.18 -31.65 3.43
C GLY A 773 -7.49 -31.05 4.66
N GLN A 774 -8.24 -30.63 5.69
CA GLN A 774 -7.67 -29.97 6.87
C GLN A 774 -7.22 -30.93 7.98
N THR A 775 -7.68 -32.18 7.97
CA THR A 775 -7.44 -33.15 9.07
C THR A 775 -7.10 -34.54 8.56
N LEU A 776 -7.96 -35.14 7.73
CA LEU A 776 -7.83 -36.52 7.27
C LEU A 776 -8.25 -36.62 5.79
N ARG A 777 -7.28 -36.48 4.88
CA ARG A 777 -7.48 -36.62 3.43
C ARG A 777 -7.88 -38.06 3.07
N GLY A 778 -8.39 -38.29 1.85
CA GLY A 778 -8.91 -39.59 1.44
C GLY A 778 -10.26 -39.98 2.05
N TYR A 779 -10.78 -39.19 2.99
CA TYR A 779 -12.15 -39.28 3.51
C TYR A 779 -12.93 -38.01 3.14
N ARG A 780 -14.27 -38.11 3.11
CA ARG A 780 -15.14 -36.95 2.88
C ARG A 780 -14.93 -35.89 3.99
N ARG A 781 -15.20 -34.62 3.65
CA ARG A 781 -15.20 -33.53 4.63
C ARG A 781 -16.18 -33.85 5.77
N LEU A 782 -15.80 -33.58 7.02
CA LEU A 782 -16.65 -33.80 8.21
C LEU A 782 -17.19 -35.24 8.28
N ARG A 783 -16.30 -36.24 8.21
CA ARG A 783 -16.69 -37.65 8.07
C ARG A 783 -17.05 -38.30 9.40
N PHE A 784 -16.30 -37.99 10.46
CA PHE A 784 -16.44 -38.62 11.77
C PHE A 784 -16.61 -37.56 12.84
N TYR A 785 -17.65 -37.71 13.67
CA TYR A 785 -18.05 -36.77 14.73
C TYR A 785 -17.83 -37.41 16.11
N GLY A 786 -17.24 -36.69 17.07
CA GLY A 786 -17.05 -37.18 18.44
C GLY A 786 -16.80 -36.08 19.47
N LYS A 787 -16.84 -36.42 20.77
CA LYS A 787 -16.50 -35.48 21.84
C LYS A 787 -15.01 -35.16 21.85
N SER A 788 -14.17 -36.15 21.55
CA SER A 788 -12.72 -35.96 21.40
C SER A 788 -12.27 -36.34 19.99
N SER A 789 -11.21 -35.73 19.52
CA SER A 789 -10.60 -36.03 18.22
C SER A 789 -9.09 -35.86 18.25
N VAL A 790 -8.40 -36.66 17.43
CA VAL A 790 -6.98 -36.48 17.11
C VAL A 790 -6.79 -36.72 15.62
N TYR A 791 -5.85 -36.01 15.03
CA TYR A 791 -5.44 -36.22 13.66
C TYR A 791 -3.95 -35.88 13.47
N GLY A 792 -3.34 -36.53 12.49
CA GLY A 792 -1.97 -36.28 12.05
C GLY A 792 -1.90 -36.29 10.53
N GLN A 793 -1.31 -35.25 9.95
CA GLN A 793 -1.03 -35.14 8.52
C GLN A 793 0.48 -35.11 8.33
N ASN A 794 1.00 -36.09 7.60
CA ASN A 794 2.43 -36.23 7.32
C ASN A 794 2.63 -36.06 5.83
N GLU A 795 3.51 -35.17 5.41
CA GLU A 795 3.88 -35.01 4.00
C GLU A 795 5.42 -35.03 3.86
N LEU A 796 5.94 -35.85 2.96
CA LEU A 796 7.31 -35.71 2.47
C LEU A 796 7.25 -34.88 1.19
N GLN A 797 7.77 -33.66 1.25
CA GLN A 797 7.66 -32.66 0.20
C GLN A 797 9.02 -32.48 -0.48
N TRP A 798 9.07 -32.55 -1.80
CA TRP A 798 10.24 -32.17 -2.60
C TRP A 798 9.97 -30.82 -3.27
N ILE A 799 10.73 -29.78 -2.90
CA ILE A 799 10.46 -28.38 -3.29
C ILE A 799 11.69 -27.74 -3.91
N ARG A 800 11.55 -27.22 -5.13
CA ARG A 800 12.60 -26.49 -5.86
C ARG A 800 12.14 -25.06 -6.18
N ASN A 801 13.12 -24.17 -6.32
CA ASN A 801 12.87 -22.90 -7.00
C ASN A 801 12.85 -23.18 -8.51
N VAL A 802 11.83 -22.69 -9.20
CA VAL A 802 11.70 -22.79 -10.65
C VAL A 802 11.64 -21.37 -11.21
N ARG A 803 12.44 -21.11 -12.25
CA ARG A 803 12.49 -19.83 -12.96
C ARG A 803 12.19 -20.09 -14.44
N GLY A 804 11.33 -19.25 -15.00
CA GLY A 804 10.95 -19.27 -16.40
C GLY A 804 10.08 -18.05 -16.74
N ARG A 805 9.77 -17.87 -18.02
CA ARG A 805 9.05 -16.69 -18.50
C ARG A 805 7.63 -16.55 -17.91
N LEU A 806 6.91 -17.66 -17.77
CA LEU A 806 5.52 -17.70 -17.26
C LEU A 806 5.43 -17.98 -15.75
N PHE A 807 6.52 -18.45 -15.13
CA PHE A 807 6.53 -18.87 -13.74
C PHE A 807 7.88 -18.59 -13.10
N ASN A 808 7.88 -17.87 -11.98
CA ASN A 808 9.04 -17.74 -11.11
C ASN A 808 8.58 -17.92 -9.66
N GLY A 809 9.11 -18.90 -8.94
CA GLY A 809 8.60 -19.26 -7.62
C GLY A 809 9.07 -20.61 -7.13
N LYS A 810 8.28 -21.25 -6.26
CA LYS A 810 8.54 -22.62 -5.77
C LYS A 810 7.58 -23.60 -6.43
N ALA A 811 8.08 -24.74 -6.85
CA ALA A 811 7.27 -25.86 -7.32
C ALA A 811 7.76 -27.16 -6.70
N GLY A 812 6.88 -28.14 -6.56
CA GLY A 812 7.25 -29.38 -5.90
C GLY A 812 6.22 -30.49 -6.00
N LEU A 813 6.63 -31.68 -5.57
CA LEU A 813 5.80 -32.87 -5.42
C LEU A 813 5.76 -33.25 -3.94
N LEU A 814 4.72 -33.97 -3.53
CA LEU A 814 4.64 -34.52 -2.18
C LEU A 814 4.01 -35.91 -2.15
N GLY A 815 4.47 -36.75 -1.24
CA GLY A 815 3.76 -37.93 -0.76
C GLY A 815 3.15 -37.64 0.61
N LEU A 816 1.99 -38.21 0.92
CA LEU A 816 1.28 -37.97 2.18
C LEU A 816 0.76 -39.26 2.83
N VAL A 817 0.71 -39.25 4.16
CA VAL A 817 -0.01 -40.21 5.00
C VAL A 817 -0.74 -39.44 6.09
N ASP A 818 -2.06 -39.57 6.13
CA ASP A 818 -2.88 -38.98 7.18
C ASP A 818 -3.47 -40.07 8.07
N LEU A 819 -3.58 -39.76 9.36
CA LEU A 819 -4.16 -40.62 10.39
C LEU A 819 -5.12 -39.81 11.26
N GLY A 820 -6.19 -40.42 11.74
CA GLY A 820 -7.16 -39.71 12.56
C GLY A 820 -8.17 -40.61 13.23
N ARG A 821 -8.71 -40.11 14.33
CA ARG A 821 -9.71 -40.79 15.14
C ARG A 821 -10.57 -39.82 15.93
N VAL A 822 -11.83 -40.19 16.14
CA VAL A 822 -12.71 -39.54 17.10
C VAL A 822 -13.08 -40.51 18.23
N TRP A 823 -13.58 -39.96 19.34
CA TRP A 823 -14.14 -40.72 20.45
C TRP A 823 -15.46 -40.11 20.88
N TYR A 824 -16.44 -40.97 21.14
CA TYR A 824 -17.72 -40.58 21.73
C TYR A 824 -18.04 -41.51 22.92
N PRO A 825 -18.65 -41.01 24.02
CA PRO A 825 -19.01 -41.85 25.15
C PRO A 825 -19.90 -43.03 24.75
N GLY A 826 -19.61 -44.22 25.28
CA GLY A 826 -20.32 -45.47 24.93
C GLY A 826 -19.78 -46.20 23.69
N GLU A 827 -18.73 -45.69 23.03
CA GLU A 827 -18.12 -46.35 21.88
C GLU A 827 -16.98 -47.32 22.27
N HIS A 828 -16.96 -48.51 21.66
CA HIS A 828 -15.92 -49.55 21.85
C HIS A 828 -14.97 -49.72 20.65
N SER A 829 -15.03 -48.81 19.67
CA SER A 829 -14.20 -48.86 18.46
C SER A 829 -12.72 -48.69 18.80
N ASN A 830 -11.83 -49.50 18.24
CA ASN A 830 -10.37 -49.26 18.26
C ASN A 830 -9.81 -48.79 16.89
N LYS A 831 -10.70 -48.44 15.96
CA LYS A 831 -10.34 -48.13 14.57
C LYS A 831 -9.54 -46.82 14.48
N LEU A 832 -8.34 -46.88 13.93
CA LEU A 832 -7.59 -45.71 13.47
C LEU A 832 -7.85 -45.55 11.97
N HIS A 833 -8.32 -44.39 11.54
CA HIS A 833 -8.55 -44.12 10.12
C HIS A 833 -7.24 -43.66 9.49
N ILE A 834 -6.88 -44.26 8.36
CA ILE A 834 -5.60 -44.03 7.67
C ILE A 834 -5.89 -43.79 6.19
N SER A 835 -5.17 -42.84 5.61
CA SER A 835 -5.15 -42.60 4.17
C SER A 835 -3.72 -42.34 3.70
N ALA A 836 -3.48 -42.59 2.42
CA ALA A 836 -2.23 -42.27 1.77
C ALA A 836 -2.48 -41.62 0.40
N GLY A 837 -1.52 -40.87 -0.09
CA GLY A 837 -1.66 -40.21 -1.38
C GLY A 837 -0.44 -39.41 -1.79
N GLY A 838 -0.66 -38.52 -2.74
CA GLY A 838 0.36 -37.62 -3.23
C GLY A 838 -0.23 -36.40 -3.89
N GLY A 839 0.64 -35.51 -4.31
CA GLY A 839 0.21 -34.28 -4.94
C GLY A 839 1.35 -33.42 -5.43
N PHE A 840 0.99 -32.22 -5.87
CA PHE A 840 1.93 -31.21 -6.30
C PHE A 840 1.63 -29.88 -5.62
N MET A 841 2.65 -29.03 -5.60
CA MET A 841 2.57 -27.69 -5.04
C MET A 841 3.18 -26.67 -5.98
N LEU A 842 2.53 -25.53 -6.08
CA LEU A 842 2.97 -24.38 -6.87
C LEU A 842 2.83 -23.14 -6.01
N ALA A 843 3.87 -22.31 -5.96
CA ALA A 843 3.86 -21.01 -5.32
C ALA A 843 4.38 -19.94 -6.29
N PRO A 844 3.57 -19.55 -7.29
CA PRO A 844 3.95 -18.53 -8.26
C PRO A 844 4.24 -17.21 -7.54
N PHE A 845 5.40 -16.65 -7.87
CA PHE A 845 5.91 -15.38 -7.37
C PHE A 845 5.99 -15.26 -5.84
N LYS A 846 5.95 -16.40 -5.12
CA LYS A 846 5.87 -16.46 -3.64
C LYS A 846 4.76 -15.57 -3.05
N LYS A 847 3.66 -15.36 -3.80
CA LYS A 847 2.52 -14.54 -3.36
C LYS A 847 1.32 -15.40 -2.95
N VAL A 848 1.05 -16.43 -3.74
CA VAL A 848 0.02 -17.43 -3.50
C VAL A 848 0.67 -18.80 -3.61
N SER A 849 0.22 -19.77 -2.83
CA SER A 849 0.49 -21.19 -3.07
C SER A 849 -0.79 -21.97 -3.26
N VAL A 850 -0.70 -22.97 -4.13
CA VAL A 850 -1.73 -23.97 -4.37
C VAL A 850 -1.05 -25.32 -4.14
N VAL A 851 -1.60 -26.09 -3.21
CA VAL A 851 -1.21 -27.49 -3.00
C VAL A 851 -2.41 -28.35 -3.36
N ALA A 852 -2.30 -29.13 -4.42
CA ALA A 852 -3.33 -30.05 -4.88
C ALA A 852 -2.90 -31.48 -4.53
N THR A 853 -3.78 -32.21 -3.85
CA THR A 853 -3.49 -33.57 -3.39
C THR A 853 -4.61 -34.52 -3.77
N TYR A 854 -4.25 -35.74 -4.13
CA TYR A 854 -5.14 -36.87 -4.30
C TYR A 854 -4.78 -37.91 -3.23
N ALA A 855 -5.77 -38.29 -2.43
CA ALA A 855 -5.59 -39.23 -1.33
C ALA A 855 -6.66 -40.32 -1.36
N VAL A 856 -6.27 -41.52 -0.99
CA VAL A 856 -7.10 -42.73 -1.01
C VAL A 856 -7.16 -43.31 0.40
N SER A 857 -8.34 -43.73 0.80
CA SER A 857 -8.59 -44.48 2.03
C SER A 857 -9.36 -45.77 1.71
N ARG A 858 -9.70 -46.55 2.75
CA ARG A 858 -10.59 -47.70 2.60
C ARG A 858 -12.01 -47.31 2.15
N GLU A 859 -12.43 -46.07 2.38
CA GLU A 859 -13.80 -45.62 2.09
C GLU A 859 -13.92 -44.86 0.76
N ASP A 860 -12.94 -44.02 0.43
CA ASP A 860 -13.06 -43.06 -0.67
C ASP A 860 -11.70 -42.63 -1.26
N ALA A 861 -11.76 -41.90 -2.37
CA ALA A 861 -10.65 -41.17 -2.94
C ALA A 861 -11.04 -39.70 -3.14
N THR A 862 -10.24 -38.78 -2.61
CA THR A 862 -10.59 -37.34 -2.61
C THR A 862 -9.47 -36.46 -3.16
N VAL A 863 -9.88 -35.49 -3.97
CA VAL A 863 -9.02 -34.36 -4.39
C VAL A 863 -9.20 -33.22 -3.39
N ASN A 864 -8.09 -32.69 -2.88
CA ASN A 864 -8.08 -31.61 -1.91
C ASN A 864 -7.14 -30.49 -2.35
N PHE A 865 -7.58 -29.25 -2.17
CA PHE A 865 -6.77 -28.07 -2.42
C PHE A 865 -6.49 -27.32 -1.12
N ARG A 866 -5.23 -26.90 -0.94
CA ARG A 866 -4.79 -25.99 0.12
C ARG A 866 -4.22 -24.73 -0.54
N PHE A 867 -4.90 -23.61 -0.32
CA PHE A 867 -4.47 -22.30 -0.80
C PHE A 867 -3.89 -21.49 0.35
N SER A 868 -2.70 -20.92 0.15
CA SER A 868 -2.12 -19.94 1.07
C SER A 868 -1.81 -18.66 0.31
N ARG A 869 -1.92 -17.50 0.97
CA ARG A 869 -1.53 -16.22 0.41
C ARG A 869 -0.79 -15.41 1.45
N ASN A 870 0.08 -14.50 0.99
CA ASN A 870 0.64 -13.50 1.88
C ASN A 870 -0.46 -12.45 2.14
N LEU A 871 -1.00 -12.43 3.36
CA LEU A 871 -1.93 -11.39 3.82
C LEU A 871 -1.14 -10.15 4.24
#